data_AF-A0A0B2V6U3-F1
#
_entry.id   AF-A0A0B2V6U3-F1
#
_cell.length_a   1.000
_cell.length_b   1.000
_cell.length_c   1.000
_cell.angle_alpha   90.00
_cell.angle_beta   90.00
_cell.angle_gamma   90.00
#
_symmetry.space_group_name_H-M   'P 1'
#
loop_
_entity.id
_entity.type
_entity.pdbx_description
1 polymer ?
#
loop_
_entity_poly.entity_id
_entity_poly.type
_entity_poly.pdbx_seq_one_letter_code
_entity_poly.pdbx_strand_id
1 'polypeptide(L)'
;MLSTPRSANSPSMTSSSTPTSVTSSGYGTLTRGSTGNKITAAQKMNNAFGSSLMMNREDHERERVRWQQKLDETESRLAEAEIINSEMTQLKAELNKRIVEMERNQKPLIEQNRRLSERNRLLQNEIKKGEQRLCHSQDDFLTLKDGYERLMKENQSLKEKRAFPEKLEELDRYRNQVLEYSKCITALRQSALEKDRRYELLAQKFKRLRKCVLARRNGDNEDDRQSSFGGSDCSAESSVSLDTITENFGESLDKDIESNYQQLAREHDELQRALSALKMNTVTYGDEQLLRDQLLCAQTTISQQQRLIEQHTAQSESAVDLLGTITRLQDQIIALQTKCERLERELSDSKENNELLEFQLLENNENMKHELEESLARKQGVDKITETDKWVPEDDCDEVLNQTSSALTFDQTCDLKRNLVQLKKSASLDESQRRVAHQAQLYIDSLENQMLEMEISNSAQIKEYEANKVEQKKLIDDLRAQIEESNSKRNSKKELQTEIDDLRKNVAEMEKERQKLLQTITESAAAVEKQKENFLKENAANNAEIERTKQNLMIKVSEMEQEKDSLLRRIGIVENEKQELMKSKIQLENENQTLAKQSTELQTQNAILQKANAEAQKEQDALNGEVNALSKELGKIRYCLQQKDEQIANEKKMQYDLKSTIEEASKNRLKEMEELQAKTVAQKEELELAKDKLSQIRREKMAVEEENAKLHEDLSAMAEENQRLKDDIRPPIKTQLERRFEESRYRLNCALQTVHDYEDEIVKLRRQLSEFETKLEGRSNMENHLAQVREYSEQLEKQFATQVQIIDALKDKIIQHKKFTDFLSAAAEEDEQSCEDIEQKLENFCQSQQDEGSRETTNLLRRLLKKFSQRENSPRDRSSAYSAHAKVMAYNSADSAEWLSNSSEAIASLDEHHEVSDEEIEAVGRKQGVKKTRS
;
A
#
# COMPACT_ATOMS: atom_id res chain seq x y z
N MET A 1 5.53 3.09 93.26
CA MET A 1 5.70 1.64 93.50
C MET A 1 4.54 0.91 92.84
N LEU A 2 4.80 -0.25 92.22
CA LEU A 2 3.83 -1.30 91.82
C LEU A 2 2.68 -0.92 90.83
N SER A 3 2.10 -1.85 90.06
CA SER A 3 2.72 -2.76 89.05
C SER A 3 1.65 -3.47 88.21
N THR A 4 1.62 -3.22 86.88
CA THR A 4 1.11 -4.13 85.80
C THR A 4 -0.37 -4.60 85.90
N PRO A 5 -0.93 -5.50 85.05
CA PRO A 5 -0.50 -6.03 83.73
C PRO A 5 -1.57 -6.10 82.59
N ARG A 6 -1.09 -6.31 81.34
CA ARG A 6 -1.79 -6.95 80.17
C ARG A 6 -2.99 -6.19 79.54
N SER A 7 -3.43 -6.49 78.31
CA SER A 7 -3.07 -7.56 77.35
C SER A 7 -2.89 -7.04 75.90
N ALA A 8 -2.50 -7.89 74.95
CA ALA A 8 -2.25 -7.55 73.54
C ALA A 8 -3.25 -8.24 72.58
N ASN A 9 -3.35 -7.73 71.33
CA ASN A 9 -3.28 -8.54 70.09
C ASN A 9 -3.43 -7.72 68.79
N SER A 10 -2.38 -7.77 67.94
CA SER A 10 -2.44 -7.88 66.45
C SER A 10 -3.11 -6.74 65.61
N PRO A 11 -2.97 -6.75 64.27
CA PRO A 11 -1.69 -6.65 63.55
C PRO A 11 -1.73 -5.58 62.42
N SER A 12 -0.57 -5.27 61.82
CA SER A 12 -0.50 -4.51 60.55
C SER A 12 0.59 -5.06 59.64
N MET A 13 0.44 -4.88 58.31
CA MET A 13 1.35 -5.45 57.30
C MET A 13 2.45 -4.48 56.86
N THR A 14 3.63 -5.02 56.60
CA THR A 14 4.82 -4.29 56.13
C THR A 14 4.87 -4.21 54.61
N SER A 15 5.06 -3.01 54.07
CA SER A 15 5.33 -2.80 52.64
C SER A 15 6.82 -2.98 52.32
N SER A 16 7.10 -3.53 51.13
CA SER A 16 8.47 -3.78 50.64
C SER A 16 9.02 -2.57 49.89
N SER A 17 10.23 -2.12 50.26
CA SER A 17 10.96 -1.05 49.55
C SER A 17 12.32 -1.55 49.03
N THR A 18 12.47 -1.61 47.70
CA THR A 18 13.72 -1.98 47.02
C THR A 18 14.56 -0.75 46.70
N PRO A 19 15.81 -0.64 47.20
CA PRO A 19 16.71 0.45 46.83
C PRO A 19 17.43 0.18 45.50
N THR A 20 17.45 1.15 44.60
CA THR A 20 18.22 1.10 43.34
C THR A 20 19.70 1.39 43.59
N SER A 21 20.58 0.43 43.34
CA SER A 21 22.04 0.61 43.44
C SER A 21 22.64 1.19 42.15
N VAL A 22 23.31 2.33 42.23
CA VAL A 22 24.08 2.90 41.11
C VAL A 22 25.44 2.22 41.01
N THR A 23 25.69 1.48 39.93
CA THR A 23 26.98 0.84 39.66
C THR A 23 27.87 1.73 38.78
N SER A 24 28.72 2.53 39.42
CA SER A 24 29.88 3.13 38.75
C SER A 24 31.04 2.13 38.69
N SER A 25 31.62 1.93 37.52
CA SER A 25 32.86 1.19 37.31
C SER A 25 33.50 1.65 35.99
N GLY A 26 34.81 1.88 35.88
CA GLY A 26 35.85 1.72 36.90
C GLY A 26 37.12 1.17 36.25
N TYR A 27 37.86 2.03 35.53
CA TYR A 27 39.07 1.62 34.79
C TYR A 27 40.11 0.95 35.70
N GLY A 28 40.25 -0.37 35.58
CA GLY A 28 41.18 -1.17 36.36
C GLY A 28 42.52 -1.36 35.63
N THR A 29 43.57 -0.67 36.09
CA THR A 29 44.94 -0.83 35.58
C THR A 29 45.50 -2.20 35.96
N LEU A 30 45.66 -3.11 34.99
CA LEU A 30 46.21 -4.44 35.26
C LEU A 30 47.72 -4.41 35.48
N THR A 31 48.13 -4.76 36.69
CA THR A 31 49.54 -4.81 37.11
C THR A 31 50.21 -6.17 36.84
N ARG A 32 51.53 -6.11 36.78
CA ARG A 32 52.49 -7.16 36.42
C ARG A 32 52.34 -8.46 37.26
N GLY A 33 51.59 -9.44 36.78
CA GLY A 33 51.41 -10.75 37.43
C GLY A 33 52.56 -11.72 37.13
N SER A 34 53.42 -11.98 38.13
CA SER A 34 54.48 -12.99 38.03
C SER A 34 53.96 -14.39 38.38
N THR A 35 54.04 -15.35 37.44
CA THR A 35 53.93 -16.78 37.74
C THR A 35 54.97 -17.56 36.93
N GLY A 36 55.98 -18.12 37.62
CA GLY A 36 56.98 -18.98 37.01
C GLY A 36 56.53 -20.45 37.00
N ASN A 37 56.73 -21.15 35.90
CA ASN A 37 56.61 -22.61 35.83
C ASN A 37 57.78 -23.21 35.03
N LYS A 38 58.61 -24.00 35.72
CA LYS A 38 59.32 -25.22 35.25
C LYS A 38 59.87 -25.14 33.81
N ILE A 39 61.15 -24.80 33.59
CA ILE A 39 62.30 -25.69 33.84
C ILE A 39 61.95 -27.19 33.65
N THR A 40 62.09 -27.69 32.42
CA THR A 40 62.59 -29.06 32.08
C THR A 40 62.75 -29.23 30.55
N ALA A 41 63.64 -28.45 29.92
CA ALA A 41 64.02 -28.65 28.50
C ALA A 41 65.50 -28.34 28.18
N ALA A 42 66.17 -27.54 29.01
CA ALA A 42 67.56 -27.09 28.80
C ALA A 42 68.62 -28.14 29.23
N GLN A 43 68.52 -29.39 28.74
CA GLN A 43 69.45 -30.44 29.18
C GLN A 43 69.70 -31.60 28.17
N LYS A 44 69.74 -31.33 26.85
CA LYS A 44 70.14 -32.38 25.89
C LYS A 44 70.87 -31.98 24.58
N MET A 45 71.27 -30.72 24.37
CA MET A 45 72.01 -30.30 23.15
C MET A 45 73.27 -29.44 23.38
N ASN A 46 73.91 -29.52 24.56
CA ASN A 46 75.21 -28.86 24.80
C ASN A 46 76.44 -29.76 24.53
N ASN A 47 76.27 -31.04 24.22
CA ASN A 47 77.37 -31.97 23.93
C ASN A 47 77.66 -32.08 22.42
N ALA A 48 78.02 -30.95 21.78
CA ALA A 48 78.45 -30.91 20.38
C ALA A 48 79.53 -29.86 20.09
N PHE A 49 79.62 -28.78 20.88
CA PHE A 49 80.54 -27.66 20.65
C PHE A 49 81.96 -27.88 21.20
N GLY A 50 82.51 -29.09 21.00
CA GLY A 50 83.81 -29.52 21.51
C GLY A 50 84.67 -30.31 20.54
N SER A 51 84.23 -30.49 19.29
CA SER A 51 85.05 -31.09 18.24
C SER A 51 85.55 -30.00 17.29
N SER A 52 86.86 -29.74 17.31
CA SER A 52 87.51 -28.83 16.37
C SER A 52 87.72 -29.52 15.02
N LEU A 53 86.62 -29.82 14.33
CA LEU A 53 86.67 -29.82 12.87
C LEU A 53 86.88 -28.37 12.45
N MET A 54 87.98 -28.11 11.73
CA MET A 54 88.10 -26.88 10.97
C MET A 54 87.04 -26.95 9.86
N MET A 55 85.92 -26.26 10.06
CA MET A 55 84.99 -25.96 8.97
C MET A 55 85.79 -25.34 7.83
N ASN A 56 85.58 -25.80 6.60
CA ASN A 56 86.28 -25.21 5.47
C ASN A 56 85.86 -23.74 5.36
N ARG A 57 86.69 -22.89 4.72
CA ARG A 57 86.39 -21.46 4.55
C ARG A 57 85.00 -21.23 3.96
N GLU A 58 84.59 -22.12 3.06
CA GLU A 58 83.27 -22.16 2.44
C GLU A 58 82.12 -22.47 3.41
N ASP A 59 82.32 -23.31 4.43
CA ASP A 59 81.29 -23.61 5.44
C ASP A 59 81.11 -22.44 6.40
N HIS A 60 82.20 -21.78 6.77
CA HIS A 60 82.16 -20.51 7.50
C HIS A 60 81.52 -19.38 6.69
N GLU A 61 81.63 -19.40 5.35
CA GLU A 61 80.92 -18.47 4.46
C GLU A 61 79.42 -18.82 4.39
N ARG A 62 79.09 -20.10 4.14
CA ARG A 62 77.70 -20.62 4.12
C ARG A 62 76.94 -20.31 5.40
N GLU A 63 77.52 -20.61 6.56
CA GLU A 63 76.86 -20.37 7.85
C GLU A 63 76.81 -18.86 8.17
N ARG A 64 77.79 -18.03 7.74
CA ARG A 64 77.68 -16.56 7.85
C ARG A 64 76.54 -16.00 7.01
N VAL A 65 76.41 -16.40 5.75
CA VAL A 65 75.29 -16.02 4.87
C VAL A 65 73.95 -16.45 5.49
N ARG A 66 73.89 -17.64 6.08
CA ARG A 66 72.70 -18.13 6.80
C ARG A 66 72.37 -17.33 8.07
N TRP A 67 73.36 -16.82 8.80
CA TRP A 67 73.12 -15.93 9.94
C TRP A 67 72.77 -14.51 9.50
N GLN A 68 73.32 -14.03 8.38
CA GLN A 68 72.89 -12.77 7.76
C GLN A 68 71.43 -12.87 7.31
N GLN A 69 71.07 -13.89 6.53
CA GLN A 69 69.68 -14.11 6.11
C GLN A 69 68.71 -14.17 7.31
N LYS A 70 69.06 -14.85 8.40
CA LYS A 70 68.25 -14.85 9.64
C LYS A 70 68.14 -13.47 10.29
N LEU A 71 69.18 -12.65 10.21
CA LEU A 71 69.18 -11.27 10.72
C LEU A 71 68.26 -10.41 9.85
N ASP A 72 68.42 -10.46 8.52
CA ASP A 72 67.57 -9.79 7.54
C ASP A 72 66.09 -10.22 7.72
N GLU A 73 65.83 -11.52 7.92
CA GLU A 73 64.51 -12.07 8.26
C GLU A 73 63.97 -11.60 9.62
N THR A 74 64.82 -11.24 10.60
CA THR A 74 64.36 -10.60 11.85
C THR A 74 64.14 -9.10 11.69
N GLU A 75 64.91 -8.42 10.85
CA GLU A 75 64.77 -6.99 10.58
C GLU A 75 63.51 -6.69 9.75
N SER A 76 63.19 -7.52 8.74
CA SER A 76 61.90 -7.45 8.02
C SER A 76 60.72 -7.59 8.99
N ARG A 77 60.73 -8.64 9.83
CA ARG A 77 59.66 -8.87 10.82
C ARG A 77 59.58 -7.80 11.90
N LEU A 78 60.68 -7.09 12.19
CA LEU A 78 60.66 -5.93 13.08
C LEU A 78 59.99 -4.74 12.39
N ALA A 79 60.34 -4.44 11.14
CA ALA A 79 59.70 -3.37 10.35
C ALA A 79 58.20 -3.64 10.12
N GLU A 80 57.82 -4.88 9.81
CA GLU A 80 56.41 -5.33 9.72
C GLU A 80 55.68 -5.08 11.06
N ALA A 81 56.29 -5.43 12.20
CA ALA A 81 55.71 -5.20 13.52
C ALA A 81 55.62 -3.70 13.88
N GLU A 82 56.58 -2.87 13.44
CA GLU A 82 56.54 -1.42 13.61
C GLU A 82 55.41 -0.77 12.77
N ILE A 83 55.21 -1.22 11.54
CA ILE A 83 54.08 -0.82 10.69
C ILE A 83 52.75 -1.15 11.38
N ILE A 84 52.55 -2.42 11.77
CA ILE A 84 51.32 -2.87 12.46
C ILE A 84 51.08 -2.10 13.78
N ASN A 85 52.14 -1.76 14.52
CA ASN A 85 52.03 -0.96 15.74
C ASN A 85 51.68 0.52 15.46
N SER A 86 52.12 1.07 14.32
CA SER A 86 51.73 2.40 13.86
C SER A 86 50.25 2.45 13.44
N GLU A 87 49.79 1.47 12.67
CA GLU A 87 48.38 1.30 12.28
C GLU A 87 47.48 1.13 13.52
N MET A 88 47.87 0.26 14.46
CA MET A 88 47.17 0.06 15.73
C MET A 88 47.18 1.33 16.62
N THR A 89 48.10 2.26 16.40
CA THR A 89 48.12 3.57 17.07
C THR A 89 47.20 4.58 16.38
N GLN A 90 47.15 4.58 15.05
CA GLN A 90 46.21 5.35 14.25
C GLN A 90 44.75 4.93 14.52
N LEU A 91 44.46 3.62 14.54
CA LEU A 91 43.14 3.08 14.87
C LEU A 91 42.67 3.47 16.28
N LYS A 92 43.57 3.48 17.27
CA LYS A 92 43.27 4.00 18.62
C LYS A 92 42.94 5.49 18.61
N ALA A 93 43.67 6.30 17.84
CA ALA A 93 43.40 7.72 17.72
C ALA A 93 42.05 7.99 17.03
N GLU A 94 41.71 7.23 15.99
CA GLU A 94 40.44 7.33 15.28
C GLU A 94 39.25 6.87 16.12
N LEU A 95 39.36 5.73 16.83
CA LEU A 95 38.34 5.28 17.78
C LEU A 95 38.10 6.32 18.89
N ASN A 96 39.16 6.91 19.46
CA ASN A 96 39.03 7.98 20.45
C ASN A 96 38.36 9.24 19.87
N LYS A 97 38.72 9.65 18.64
CA LYS A 97 38.04 10.75 17.91
C LYS A 97 36.55 10.46 17.75
N ARG A 98 36.18 9.23 17.36
CA ARG A 98 34.79 8.81 17.18
C ARG A 98 34.01 8.72 18.49
N ILE A 99 34.64 8.32 19.60
CA ILE A 99 34.04 8.37 20.94
C ILE A 99 33.72 9.81 21.34
N VAL A 100 34.68 10.74 21.19
CA VAL A 100 34.47 12.17 21.51
C VAL A 100 33.37 12.79 20.63
N GLU A 101 33.28 12.39 19.37
CA GLU A 101 32.20 12.80 18.45
C GLU A 101 30.83 12.24 18.88
N MET A 102 30.74 10.96 19.24
CA MET A 102 29.51 10.36 19.78
C MET A 102 29.07 11.05 21.08
N GLU A 103 29.99 11.31 22.01
CA GLU A 103 29.67 12.07 23.23
C GLU A 103 29.17 13.48 22.91
N ARG A 104 29.79 14.17 21.95
CA ARG A 104 29.39 15.52 21.51
C ARG A 104 27.96 15.51 20.95
N ASN A 105 27.58 14.45 20.24
CA ASN A 105 26.24 14.29 19.66
C ASN A 105 25.20 13.81 20.68
N GLN A 106 25.61 13.05 21.71
CA GLN A 106 24.72 12.62 22.81
C GLN A 106 24.41 13.75 23.81
N LYS A 107 25.37 14.64 24.12
CA LYS A 107 25.20 15.76 25.06
C LYS A 107 23.94 16.64 24.80
N PRO A 108 23.62 17.10 23.58
CA PRO A 108 22.38 17.85 23.33
C PRO A 108 21.11 17.01 23.50
N LEU A 109 21.13 15.71 23.18
CA LEU A 109 19.98 14.80 23.38
C LEU A 109 19.71 14.55 24.87
N ILE A 110 20.76 14.45 25.69
CA ILE A 110 20.65 14.33 27.15
C ILE A 110 20.04 15.63 27.74
N GLU A 111 20.51 16.80 27.30
CA GLU A 111 19.98 18.09 27.73
C GLU A 111 18.52 18.31 27.26
N GLN A 112 18.16 17.87 26.06
CA GLN A 112 16.78 17.87 25.57
C GLN A 112 15.88 16.98 26.44
N ASN A 113 16.31 15.75 26.73
CA ASN A 113 15.58 14.85 27.63
C ASN A 113 15.47 15.41 29.06
N ARG A 114 16.47 16.11 29.56
CA ARG A 114 16.41 16.81 30.85
C ARG A 114 15.36 17.93 30.84
N ARG A 115 15.29 18.73 29.78
CA ARG A 115 14.26 19.79 29.60
C ARG A 115 12.85 19.21 29.46
N LEU A 116 12.69 18.11 28.72
CA LEU A 116 11.41 17.40 28.61
C LEU A 116 10.98 16.82 29.97
N SER A 117 11.92 16.25 30.74
CA SER A 117 11.65 15.74 32.09
C SER A 117 11.19 16.84 33.04
N GLU A 118 11.83 18.01 33.03
CA GLU A 118 11.41 19.15 33.87
C GLU A 118 10.07 19.74 33.40
N ARG A 119 9.81 19.80 32.08
CA ARG A 119 8.48 20.18 31.55
C ARG A 119 7.39 19.20 31.99
N ASN A 120 7.66 17.90 31.96
CA ASN A 120 6.75 16.87 32.46
C ASN A 120 6.49 17.00 33.96
N ARG A 121 7.52 17.33 34.76
CA ARG A 121 7.38 17.63 36.19
C ARG A 121 6.50 18.85 36.45
N LEU A 122 6.65 19.92 35.67
CA LEU A 122 5.80 21.11 35.76
C LEU A 122 4.35 20.78 35.40
N LEU A 123 4.12 20.07 34.29
CA LEU A 123 2.79 19.63 33.87
C LEU A 123 2.12 18.71 34.91
N GLN A 124 2.86 17.79 35.55
CA GLN A 124 2.35 16.98 36.66
C GLN A 124 1.94 17.84 37.88
N ASN A 125 2.65 18.92 38.17
CA ASN A 125 2.28 19.84 39.24
C ASN A 125 1.05 20.70 38.87
N GLU A 126 0.88 21.05 37.60
CA GLU A 126 -0.32 21.74 37.10
C GLU A 126 -1.55 20.84 37.08
N ILE A 127 -1.40 19.58 36.69
CA ILE A 127 -2.43 18.53 36.79
C ILE A 127 -2.87 18.39 38.25
N LYS A 128 -1.94 18.25 39.21
CA LYS A 128 -2.26 18.20 40.65
C LYS A 128 -2.98 19.45 41.16
N LYS A 129 -2.64 20.64 40.68
CA LYS A 129 -3.39 21.88 40.96
C LYS A 129 -4.76 21.92 40.29
N GLY A 130 -4.95 21.19 39.20
CA GLY A 130 -6.26 20.97 38.57
C GLY A 130 -7.12 20.02 39.40
N GLU A 131 -6.60 18.84 39.72
CA GLU A 131 -7.22 17.82 40.58
C GLU A 131 -7.63 18.39 41.94
N GLN A 132 -6.76 19.16 42.60
CA GLN A 132 -7.09 19.84 43.85
C GLN A 132 -8.24 20.84 43.69
N ARG A 133 -8.27 21.66 42.63
CA ARG A 133 -9.36 22.60 42.39
C ARG A 133 -10.68 21.91 42.04
N LEU A 134 -10.61 20.78 41.32
CA LEU A 134 -11.78 19.93 41.05
C LEU A 134 -12.35 19.35 42.35
N CYS A 135 -11.50 18.83 43.25
CA CYS A 135 -11.91 18.32 44.56
C CYS A 135 -12.65 19.38 45.38
N HIS A 136 -12.07 20.58 45.55
CA HIS A 136 -12.74 21.68 46.26
C HIS A 136 -14.07 22.06 45.60
N SER A 137 -14.13 22.11 44.26
CA SER A 137 -15.38 22.40 43.54
C SER A 137 -16.43 21.28 43.67
N GLN A 138 -16.03 20.03 43.91
CA GLN A 138 -16.92 18.91 44.20
C GLN A 138 -17.45 19.00 45.64
N ASP A 139 -16.60 19.35 46.61
CA ASP A 139 -16.97 19.59 48.01
C ASP A 139 -17.93 20.80 48.14
N ASP A 140 -17.68 21.88 47.40
CA ASP A 140 -18.58 23.04 47.29
C ASP A 140 -19.94 22.64 46.69
N PHE A 141 -19.94 21.81 45.62
CA PHE A 141 -21.18 21.34 44.99
C PHE A 141 -21.97 20.39 45.91
N LEU A 142 -21.30 19.51 46.64
CA LEU A 142 -21.91 18.67 47.69
C LEU A 142 -22.54 19.54 48.77
N THR A 143 -21.81 20.54 49.27
CA THR A 143 -22.29 21.49 50.29
C THR A 143 -23.52 22.28 49.80
N LEU A 144 -23.51 22.71 48.54
CA LEU A 144 -24.63 23.42 47.90
C LEU A 144 -25.85 22.49 47.70
N LYS A 145 -25.63 21.24 47.27
CA LYS A 145 -26.68 20.22 47.14
C LYS A 145 -27.34 19.91 48.48
N ASP A 146 -26.56 19.74 49.54
CA ASP A 146 -27.07 19.52 50.90
C ASP A 146 -27.82 20.75 51.43
N GLY A 147 -27.43 21.96 51.02
CA GLY A 147 -28.19 23.19 51.27
C GLY A 147 -29.53 23.19 50.53
N TYR A 148 -29.54 22.86 49.24
CA TYR A 148 -30.74 22.77 48.41
C TYR A 148 -31.71 21.69 48.91
N GLU A 149 -31.23 20.50 49.26
CA GLU A 149 -32.07 19.44 49.82
C GLU A 149 -32.72 19.83 51.15
N ARG A 150 -32.00 20.55 52.03
CA ARG A 150 -32.58 21.12 53.26
C ARG A 150 -33.67 22.13 52.94
N LEU A 151 -33.39 23.09 52.04
CA LEU A 151 -34.33 24.13 51.65
C LEU A 151 -35.57 23.57 50.92
N MET A 152 -35.44 22.45 50.18
CA MET A 152 -36.56 21.73 49.58
C MET A 152 -37.40 21.00 50.63
N LYS A 153 -36.79 20.33 51.62
CA LYS A 153 -37.49 19.70 52.75
C LYS A 153 -38.23 20.75 53.60
N GLU A 154 -37.61 21.92 53.82
CA GLU A 154 -38.25 23.06 54.48
C GLU A 154 -39.42 23.63 53.66
N ASN A 155 -39.25 23.86 52.36
CA ASN A 155 -40.33 24.31 51.49
C ASN A 155 -41.50 23.33 51.44
N GLN A 156 -41.23 22.01 51.48
CA GLN A 156 -42.28 20.99 51.54
C GLN A 156 -43.05 21.07 52.88
N SER A 157 -42.36 21.17 54.02
CA SER A 157 -43.01 21.38 55.32
C SER A 157 -43.81 22.71 55.38
N LEU A 158 -43.30 23.78 54.74
CA LEU A 158 -44.02 25.05 54.63
C LEU A 158 -45.25 24.96 53.69
N LYS A 159 -45.20 24.17 52.63
CA LYS A 159 -46.39 23.86 51.80
C LYS A 159 -47.44 23.09 52.59
N GLU A 160 -47.04 22.08 53.34
CA GLU A 160 -47.94 21.29 54.20
C GLU A 160 -48.60 22.18 55.28
N LYS A 161 -47.82 23.05 55.94
CA LYS A 161 -48.32 24.04 56.90
C LYS A 161 -49.26 25.09 56.28
N ARG A 162 -49.09 25.44 55.00
CA ARG A 162 -50.03 26.33 54.28
C ARG A 162 -51.29 25.60 53.79
N ALA A 163 -51.18 24.32 53.43
CA ALA A 163 -52.29 23.55 52.90
C ALA A 163 -53.27 23.09 54.00
N PHE A 164 -52.75 22.69 55.17
CA PHE A 164 -53.56 22.16 56.26
C PHE A 164 -53.10 22.67 57.66
N PRO A 165 -53.05 24.00 57.90
CA PRO A 165 -52.56 24.56 59.16
C PRO A 165 -53.32 24.01 60.37
N GLU A 166 -54.66 24.07 60.34
CA GLU A 166 -55.53 23.65 61.44
C GLU A 166 -55.36 22.16 61.78
N LYS A 167 -55.27 21.28 60.77
CA LYS A 167 -55.09 19.83 60.99
C LYS A 167 -53.71 19.49 61.57
N LEU A 168 -52.68 20.26 61.22
CA LEU A 168 -51.34 20.09 61.79
C LEU A 168 -51.30 20.59 63.24
N GLU A 169 -51.91 21.73 63.53
CA GLU A 169 -52.09 22.17 64.92
C GLU A 169 -52.91 21.17 65.75
N GLU A 170 -54.00 20.63 65.19
CA GLU A 170 -54.87 19.68 65.88
C GLU A 170 -54.15 18.34 66.13
N LEU A 171 -53.35 17.86 65.18
CA LEU A 171 -52.46 16.72 65.38
C LEU A 171 -51.39 16.98 66.45
N ASP A 172 -50.83 18.20 66.54
CA ASP A 172 -49.89 18.55 67.60
C ASP A 172 -50.59 18.75 68.96
N ARG A 173 -51.83 19.24 69.00
CA ARG A 173 -52.68 19.22 70.21
C ARG A 173 -52.92 17.79 70.67
N TYR A 174 -53.28 16.86 69.77
CA TYR A 174 -53.46 15.45 70.10
C TYR A 174 -52.15 14.76 70.52
N ARG A 175 -51.01 15.05 69.88
CA ARG A 175 -49.69 14.55 70.31
C ARG A 175 -49.35 15.02 71.73
N ASN A 176 -49.56 16.30 72.03
CA ASN A 176 -49.36 16.85 73.37
C ASN A 176 -50.34 16.24 74.39
N GLN A 177 -51.61 16.05 74.04
CA GLN A 177 -52.60 15.41 74.89
C GLN A 177 -52.27 13.93 75.16
N VAL A 178 -51.78 13.19 74.16
CA VAL A 178 -51.28 11.81 74.31
C VAL A 178 -50.02 11.77 75.19
N LEU A 179 -49.13 12.76 75.09
CA LEU A 179 -47.97 12.90 75.98
C LEU A 179 -48.41 13.18 77.43
N GLU A 180 -49.37 14.07 77.67
CA GLU A 180 -49.91 14.31 79.02
C GLU A 180 -50.63 13.08 79.58
N TYR A 181 -51.48 12.40 78.81
CA TYR A 181 -52.07 11.13 79.25
C TYR A 181 -51.00 10.06 79.51
N SER A 182 -49.92 10.01 78.73
CA SER A 182 -48.79 9.10 78.97
C SER A 182 -48.05 9.42 80.28
N LYS A 183 -47.86 10.71 80.60
CA LYS A 183 -47.32 11.16 81.89
C LYS A 183 -48.26 10.76 83.05
N CYS A 184 -49.57 11.02 82.92
CA CYS A 184 -50.57 10.63 83.92
C CYS A 184 -50.60 9.11 84.14
N ILE A 185 -50.62 8.30 83.07
CA ILE A 185 -50.58 6.83 83.16
C ILE A 185 -49.29 6.36 83.83
N THR A 186 -48.15 6.99 83.54
CA THR A 186 -46.86 6.67 84.18
C THR A 186 -46.88 7.00 85.67
N ALA A 187 -47.37 8.19 86.06
CA ALA A 187 -47.51 8.60 87.45
C ALA A 187 -48.49 7.70 88.23
N LEU A 188 -49.61 7.29 87.61
CA LEU A 188 -50.58 6.36 88.19
C LEU A 188 -49.97 4.96 88.39
N ARG A 189 -49.22 4.44 87.41
CA ARG A 189 -48.47 3.17 87.55
C ARG A 189 -47.42 3.26 88.66
N GLN A 190 -46.68 4.36 88.75
CA GLN A 190 -45.70 4.57 89.81
C GLN A 190 -46.36 4.71 91.19
N SER A 191 -47.54 5.32 91.28
CA SER A 191 -48.36 5.38 92.50
C SER A 191 -48.89 4.00 92.91
N ALA A 192 -49.29 3.16 91.95
CA ALA A 192 -49.69 1.77 92.22
C ALA A 192 -48.51 0.95 92.77
N LEU A 193 -47.35 0.97 92.10
CA LEU A 193 -46.14 0.29 92.56
C LEU A 193 -45.68 0.75 93.96
N GLU A 194 -45.85 2.04 94.29
CA GLU A 194 -45.55 2.56 95.63
C GLU A 194 -46.59 2.11 96.69
N LYS A 195 -47.87 1.91 96.32
CA LYS A 195 -48.86 1.26 97.20
C LYS A 195 -48.52 -0.21 97.43
N ASP A 196 -48.16 -0.95 96.39
CA ASP A 196 -47.78 -2.36 96.48
C ASP A 196 -46.52 -2.53 97.34
N ARG A 197 -45.51 -1.67 97.15
CA ARG A 197 -44.29 -1.63 97.97
C ARG A 197 -44.59 -1.35 99.45
N ARG A 198 -45.53 -0.44 99.75
CA ARG A 198 -46.01 -0.20 101.13
C ARG A 198 -46.75 -1.41 101.70
N TYR A 199 -47.54 -2.10 100.88
CA TYR A 199 -48.23 -3.33 101.28
C TYR A 199 -47.23 -4.47 101.55
N GLU A 200 -46.21 -4.65 100.71
CA GLU A 200 -45.11 -5.60 100.97
C GLU A 200 -44.34 -5.27 102.26
N LEU A 201 -44.01 -4.00 102.50
CA LEU A 201 -43.36 -3.56 103.74
C LEU A 201 -44.23 -3.85 104.98
N LEU A 202 -45.56 -3.65 104.88
CA LEU A 202 -46.51 -3.99 105.94
C LEU A 202 -46.62 -5.51 106.13
N ALA A 203 -46.73 -6.28 105.05
CA ALA A 203 -46.75 -7.75 105.07
C ALA A 203 -45.44 -8.33 105.64
N GLN A 204 -44.28 -7.74 105.32
CA GLN A 204 -43.00 -8.07 105.94
C GLN A 204 -43.00 -7.77 107.44
N LYS A 205 -43.51 -6.61 107.88
CA LYS A 205 -43.66 -6.29 109.31
C LYS A 205 -44.54 -7.33 110.02
N PHE A 206 -45.69 -7.70 109.45
CA PHE A 206 -46.54 -8.77 109.98
C PHE A 206 -45.86 -10.16 109.96
N LYS A 207 -45.07 -10.48 108.94
CA LYS A 207 -44.34 -11.76 108.83
C LYS A 207 -43.20 -11.85 109.86
N ARG A 208 -42.49 -10.74 110.11
CA ARG A 208 -41.51 -10.61 111.21
C ARG A 208 -42.20 -10.72 112.57
N LEU A 209 -43.31 -10.01 112.78
CA LEU A 209 -44.10 -10.07 114.02
C LEU A 209 -44.61 -11.49 114.31
N ARG A 210 -45.17 -12.19 113.32
CA ARG A 210 -45.53 -13.62 113.44
C ARG A 210 -44.33 -14.48 113.80
N LYS A 211 -43.15 -14.26 113.20
CA LYS A 211 -41.93 -15.02 113.53
C LYS A 211 -41.49 -14.79 114.99
N CYS A 212 -41.54 -13.55 115.48
CA CYS A 212 -41.22 -13.20 116.88
C CYS A 212 -42.27 -13.63 117.92
N VAL A 213 -43.52 -13.90 117.48
CA VAL A 213 -44.57 -14.50 118.33
C VAL A 213 -44.43 -16.02 118.37
N LEU A 214 -44.17 -16.67 117.22
CA LEU A 214 -43.93 -18.12 117.16
C LEU A 214 -42.65 -18.52 117.92
N ALA A 215 -41.58 -17.73 117.82
CA ALA A 215 -40.34 -17.93 118.56
C ALA A 215 -40.47 -17.78 120.10
N ARG A 216 -41.64 -17.38 120.61
CA ARG A 216 -41.95 -17.35 122.06
C ARG A 216 -42.94 -18.44 122.50
N ARG A 217 -43.30 -19.39 121.62
CA ARG A 217 -44.20 -20.52 121.96
C ARG A 217 -43.49 -21.87 122.00
N ASN A 218 -42.41 -22.04 121.26
CA ASN A 218 -41.56 -23.23 121.31
C ASN A 218 -40.20 -22.81 121.85
N GLY A 219 -39.90 -23.17 123.09
CA GLY A 219 -38.53 -23.10 123.61
C GLY A 219 -37.81 -24.41 123.31
N ASP A 220 -36.55 -24.33 122.89
CA ASP A 220 -35.51 -25.25 123.34
C ASP A 220 -34.12 -24.59 123.20
N ASN A 221 -33.26 -25.02 124.12
CA ASN A 221 -32.02 -24.45 124.63
C ASN A 221 -30.79 -24.26 123.69
N GLU A 222 -29.93 -23.34 124.16
CA GLU A 222 -28.46 -23.19 124.00
C GLU A 222 -27.74 -22.92 122.65
N ASP A 223 -26.62 -22.18 122.81
CA ASP A 223 -25.37 -22.03 122.02
C ASP A 223 -25.27 -22.67 120.61
N ASP A 224 -24.69 -22.00 119.60
CA ASP A 224 -23.37 -21.34 119.70
C ASP A 224 -23.14 -20.16 118.70
N ARG A 225 -21.99 -19.51 118.87
CA ARG A 225 -21.48 -18.26 118.26
C ARG A 225 -21.31 -18.28 116.72
N GLN A 226 -21.59 -17.16 116.04
CA GLN A 226 -20.58 -16.20 115.51
C GLN A 226 -21.15 -15.11 114.55
N SER A 227 -20.40 -13.98 114.43
CA SER A 227 -20.51 -12.86 113.46
C SER A 227 -21.88 -12.15 113.35
N SER A 228 -22.07 -10.88 113.75
CA SER A 228 -21.36 -9.64 113.38
C SER A 228 -21.43 -9.28 111.88
N PHE A 229 -22.18 -8.20 111.53
CA PHE A 229 -21.64 -6.95 110.92
C PHE A 229 -22.76 -5.96 110.48
N GLY A 230 -22.65 -4.66 110.82
CA GLY A 230 -23.57 -3.57 110.43
C GLY A 230 -24.95 -3.56 111.13
N GLY A 231 -25.55 -2.45 111.56
CA GLY A 231 -25.42 -1.03 111.17
C GLY A 231 -26.66 -0.60 110.36
N SER A 232 -27.34 0.53 110.57
CA SER A 232 -27.14 1.68 111.47
C SER A 232 -28.51 2.30 111.86
N ASP A 233 -28.53 3.21 112.83
CA ASP A 233 -29.73 3.81 113.46
C ASP A 233 -30.53 4.80 112.58
N CYS A 234 -31.81 5.05 112.94
CA CYS A 234 -32.27 6.35 113.49
C CYS A 234 -33.81 6.51 113.62
N SER A 235 -34.20 7.50 114.44
CA SER A 235 -35.47 8.25 114.50
C SER A 235 -36.74 7.62 115.11
N ALA A 236 -36.78 7.75 116.45
CA ALA A 236 -37.74 8.57 117.19
C ALA A 236 -39.26 8.24 117.18
N GLU A 237 -39.70 7.73 118.33
CA GLU A 237 -40.76 8.27 119.20
C GLU A 237 -41.86 9.19 118.62
N SER A 238 -43.12 8.80 118.86
CA SER A 238 -44.07 9.67 119.55
C SER A 238 -45.14 8.84 120.26
N SER A 239 -45.47 9.19 121.50
CA SER A 239 -46.50 8.53 122.31
C SER A 239 -47.41 9.57 122.96
N VAL A 240 -48.70 9.53 122.63
CA VAL A 240 -49.74 10.38 123.26
C VAL A 240 -50.93 9.49 123.63
N SER A 241 -51.51 9.73 124.80
CA SER A 241 -52.55 8.91 125.44
C SER A 241 -53.96 9.24 124.94
N LEU A 242 -54.82 8.22 124.91
CA LEU A 242 -56.28 8.40 124.92
C LEU A 242 -56.72 8.72 126.36
N ASP A 243 -57.09 9.96 126.67
CA ASP A 243 -57.92 10.33 127.85
C ASP A 243 -58.33 11.83 127.82
N THR A 244 -58.97 12.30 126.73
CA THR A 244 -59.46 13.70 126.64
C THR A 244 -60.65 13.89 125.67
N ILE A 245 -61.58 12.95 125.64
CA ILE A 245 -62.79 13.01 124.79
C ILE A 245 -64.03 13.34 125.63
N THR A 246 -64.42 14.62 125.71
CA THR A 246 -65.81 15.02 126.05
C THR A 246 -66.16 16.48 125.72
N GLU A 247 -65.29 17.46 125.99
CA GLU A 247 -65.73 18.86 126.22
C GLU A 247 -65.36 19.90 125.13
N ASN A 248 -65.37 19.56 123.83
CA ASN A 248 -65.17 20.59 122.78
C ASN A 248 -65.97 20.40 121.46
N PHE A 249 -67.08 19.66 121.50
CA PHE A 249 -67.89 19.40 120.30
C PHE A 249 -68.88 20.51 119.92
N GLY A 250 -69.13 21.50 120.79
CA GLY A 250 -70.04 22.61 120.51
C GLY A 250 -69.51 23.56 119.44
N GLU A 251 -68.42 24.27 119.72
CA GLU A 251 -67.86 25.29 118.82
C GLU A 251 -67.42 24.75 117.44
N SER A 252 -67.14 23.44 117.31
CA SER A 252 -66.83 22.85 116.00
C SER A 252 -68.08 22.75 115.13
N LEU A 253 -69.20 22.30 115.71
CA LEU A 253 -70.42 22.02 114.96
C LEU A 253 -71.05 23.30 114.41
N ASP A 254 -71.08 24.38 115.21
CA ASP A 254 -71.62 25.67 114.77
C ASP A 254 -70.77 26.28 113.63
N LYS A 255 -69.44 26.13 113.68
CA LYS A 255 -68.52 26.59 112.62
C LYS A 255 -68.68 25.77 111.32
N ASP A 256 -68.90 24.45 111.44
CA ASP A 256 -69.17 23.60 110.28
C ASP A 256 -70.53 23.90 109.65
N ILE A 257 -71.57 24.21 110.44
CA ILE A 257 -72.89 24.62 109.94
C ILE A 257 -72.80 25.98 109.21
N GLU A 258 -72.17 26.98 109.83
CA GLU A 258 -71.92 28.31 109.24
C GLU A 258 -71.15 28.19 107.90
N SER A 259 -70.09 27.38 107.86
CA SER A 259 -69.29 27.11 106.66
C SER A 259 -70.11 26.47 105.52
N ASN A 260 -70.98 25.49 105.84
CA ASN A 260 -71.86 24.86 104.87
C ASN A 260 -72.90 25.82 104.29
N TYR A 261 -73.52 26.69 105.12
CA TYR A 261 -74.42 27.74 104.63
C TYR A 261 -73.71 28.74 103.70
N GLN A 262 -72.50 29.16 104.05
CA GLN A 262 -71.68 30.05 103.21
C GLN A 262 -71.21 29.38 101.91
N GLN A 263 -71.11 28.05 101.87
CA GLN A 263 -70.81 27.31 100.64
C GLN A 263 -72.04 27.17 99.74
N LEU A 264 -73.19 26.80 100.30
CA LEU A 264 -74.44 26.68 99.55
C LEU A 264 -74.85 28.01 98.88
N ALA A 265 -74.59 29.14 99.54
CA ALA A 265 -74.78 30.47 98.95
C ALA A 265 -73.87 30.73 97.72
N ARG A 266 -72.59 30.33 97.80
CA ARG A 266 -71.64 30.43 96.67
C ARG A 266 -72.08 29.58 95.48
N GLU A 267 -72.52 28.35 95.74
CA GLU A 267 -73.01 27.42 94.69
C GLU A 267 -74.29 27.93 94.02
N HIS A 268 -75.20 28.57 94.76
CA HIS A 268 -76.38 29.23 94.21
C HIS A 268 -76.02 30.37 93.23
N ASP A 269 -75.12 31.27 93.62
CA ASP A 269 -74.65 32.37 92.75
C ASP A 269 -73.88 31.87 91.52
N GLU A 270 -73.20 30.72 91.63
CA GLU A 270 -72.49 30.07 90.52
C GLU A 270 -73.48 29.48 89.49
N LEU A 271 -74.51 28.78 89.96
CA LEU A 271 -75.59 28.25 89.12
C LEU A 271 -76.39 29.37 88.44
N GLN A 272 -76.64 30.48 89.14
CA GLN A 272 -77.34 31.63 88.56
C GLN A 272 -76.48 32.36 87.51
N ARG A 273 -75.14 32.35 87.64
CA ARG A 273 -74.20 32.75 86.58
C ARG A 273 -74.27 31.81 85.38
N ALA A 274 -74.23 30.49 85.60
CA ALA A 274 -74.27 29.50 84.53
C ALA A 274 -75.58 29.55 83.71
N LEU A 275 -76.72 29.69 84.38
CA LEU A 275 -78.02 29.90 83.72
C LEU A 275 -78.07 31.20 82.90
N SER A 276 -77.43 32.27 83.39
CA SER A 276 -77.35 33.56 82.68
C SER A 276 -76.49 33.44 81.42
N ALA A 277 -75.36 32.71 81.47
CA ALA A 277 -74.51 32.44 80.32
C ALA A 277 -75.22 31.59 79.25
N LEU A 278 -75.90 30.52 79.65
CA LEU A 278 -76.68 29.67 78.74
C LEU A 278 -77.77 30.47 78.00
N LYS A 279 -78.43 31.41 78.70
CA LYS A 279 -79.50 32.25 78.15
C LYS A 279 -79.01 33.30 77.13
N MET A 280 -77.70 33.54 77.02
CA MET A 280 -77.10 34.38 75.98
C MET A 280 -76.71 33.60 74.72
N ASN A 281 -76.51 32.28 74.81
CA ASN A 281 -76.10 31.45 73.66
C ASN A 281 -77.28 30.94 72.81
N THR A 282 -78.53 31.13 73.23
CA THR A 282 -79.73 30.67 72.50
C THR A 282 -80.27 31.68 71.49
N VAL A 283 -79.39 32.40 70.77
CA VAL A 283 -79.78 33.31 69.67
C VAL A 283 -79.17 32.81 68.36
N THR A 284 -80.02 32.61 67.37
CA THR A 284 -79.78 31.83 66.15
C THR A 284 -78.87 32.53 65.12
N TYR A 285 -77.55 32.48 65.32
CA TYR A 285 -76.57 33.02 64.35
C TYR A 285 -75.33 32.14 64.06
N GLY A 286 -75.08 31.06 64.81
CA GLY A 286 -73.88 30.23 64.62
C GLY A 286 -73.86 29.43 63.32
N ASP A 287 -74.91 28.65 63.08
CA ASP A 287 -74.90 27.61 62.03
C ASP A 287 -74.90 28.18 60.60
N GLU A 288 -75.59 29.30 60.36
CA GLU A 288 -75.65 29.91 59.02
C GLU A 288 -74.31 30.57 58.64
N GLN A 289 -73.60 31.15 59.61
CA GLN A 289 -72.27 31.73 59.37
C GLN A 289 -71.25 30.63 59.07
N LEU A 290 -71.23 29.56 59.88
CA LEU A 290 -70.36 28.40 59.65
C LEU A 290 -70.59 27.77 58.27
N LEU A 291 -71.84 27.67 57.82
CA LEU A 291 -72.18 27.14 56.50
C LEU A 291 -71.70 28.05 55.36
N ARG A 292 -71.80 29.38 55.52
CA ARG A 292 -71.28 30.36 54.56
C ARG A 292 -69.75 30.30 54.44
N ASP A 293 -69.05 30.18 55.56
CA ASP A 293 -67.58 30.11 55.58
C ASP A 293 -67.07 28.78 55.01
N GLN A 294 -67.77 27.66 55.26
CA GLN A 294 -67.50 26.39 54.59
C GLN A 294 -67.75 26.45 53.08
N LEU A 295 -68.82 27.12 52.63
CA LEU A 295 -69.12 27.30 51.21
C LEU A 295 -68.05 28.15 50.50
N LEU A 296 -67.60 29.25 51.14
CA LEU A 296 -66.50 30.10 50.66
C LEU A 296 -65.17 29.32 50.60
N CYS A 297 -64.89 28.49 51.60
CA CYS A 297 -63.72 27.61 51.60
C CYS A 297 -63.77 26.64 50.40
N ALA A 298 -64.88 25.93 50.21
CA ALA A 298 -65.07 25.00 49.10
C ALA A 298 -64.98 25.69 47.73
N GLN A 299 -65.62 26.85 47.56
CA GLN A 299 -65.60 27.63 46.32
C GLN A 299 -64.19 28.17 46.02
N THR A 300 -63.42 28.54 47.05
CA THR A 300 -62.01 28.91 46.93
C THR A 300 -61.14 27.71 46.53
N THR A 301 -61.37 26.54 47.12
CA THR A 301 -60.67 25.29 46.78
C THR A 301 -60.94 24.89 45.32
N ILE A 302 -62.19 24.94 44.87
CA ILE A 302 -62.57 24.68 43.46
C ILE A 302 -61.85 25.69 42.54
N SER A 303 -61.84 26.97 42.90
CA SER A 303 -61.15 28.04 42.15
C SER A 303 -59.60 27.95 42.18
N GLN A 304 -59.02 27.12 43.05
CA GLN A 304 -57.59 26.77 43.02
C GLN A 304 -57.35 25.51 42.19
N GLN A 305 -58.21 24.50 42.31
CA GLN A 305 -58.16 23.27 41.51
C GLN A 305 -58.35 23.55 40.02
N GLN A 306 -59.26 24.45 39.64
CA GLN A 306 -59.44 24.85 38.24
C GLN A 306 -58.18 25.51 37.66
N ARG A 307 -57.52 26.42 38.40
CA ARG A 307 -56.24 27.01 37.97
C ARG A 307 -55.09 25.99 37.88
N LEU A 308 -55.07 24.97 38.74
CA LEU A 308 -54.10 23.87 38.64
C LEU A 308 -54.38 22.99 37.40
N ILE A 309 -55.65 22.76 37.05
CA ILE A 309 -56.05 22.06 35.83
C ILE A 309 -55.65 22.88 34.60
N GLU A 310 -56.00 24.18 34.55
CA GLU A 310 -55.63 25.12 33.48
C GLU A 310 -54.11 25.16 33.26
N GLN A 311 -53.33 25.26 34.35
CA GLN A 311 -51.87 25.22 34.31
C GLN A 311 -51.34 23.87 33.79
N HIS A 312 -51.97 22.75 34.17
CA HIS A 312 -51.57 21.42 33.68
C HIS A 312 -51.95 21.21 32.20
N THR A 313 -53.05 21.78 31.70
CA THR A 313 -53.37 21.78 30.26
C THR A 313 -52.36 22.61 29.47
N ALA A 314 -52.01 23.82 29.92
CA ALA A 314 -51.00 24.64 29.25
C ALA A 314 -49.60 23.98 29.25
N GLN A 315 -49.24 23.26 30.32
CA GLN A 315 -48.03 22.43 30.35
C GLN A 315 -48.12 21.23 29.40
N SER A 316 -49.29 20.62 29.25
CA SER A 316 -49.51 19.53 28.28
C SER A 316 -49.46 20.00 26.83
N GLU A 317 -49.98 21.20 26.53
CA GLU A 317 -49.88 21.81 25.19
C GLU A 317 -48.42 22.13 24.85
N SER A 318 -47.68 22.75 25.77
CA SER A 318 -46.24 22.98 25.61
C SER A 318 -45.43 21.69 25.44
N ALA A 319 -45.85 20.58 26.08
CA ALA A 319 -45.23 19.27 25.88
C ALA A 319 -45.53 18.67 24.49
N VAL A 320 -46.71 18.94 23.91
CA VAL A 320 -47.05 18.55 22.54
C VAL A 320 -46.24 19.35 21.50
N ASP A 321 -46.06 20.65 21.70
CA ASP A 321 -45.19 21.48 20.84
C ASP A 321 -43.71 21.04 20.90
N LEU A 322 -43.23 20.68 22.11
CA LEU A 322 -41.91 20.07 22.28
C LEU A 322 -41.80 18.71 21.58
N LEU A 323 -42.84 17.87 21.64
CA LEU A 323 -42.85 16.60 20.92
C LEU A 323 -42.84 16.80 19.40
N GLY A 324 -43.63 17.74 18.88
CA GLY A 324 -43.66 18.08 17.45
C GLY A 324 -42.33 18.66 16.94
N THR A 325 -41.65 19.49 17.75
CA THR A 325 -40.32 19.99 17.40
C THR A 325 -39.24 18.92 17.49
N ILE A 326 -39.33 17.97 18.43
CA ILE A 326 -38.47 16.78 18.48
C ILE A 326 -38.68 15.91 17.22
N THR A 327 -39.93 15.61 16.85
CA THR A 327 -40.23 14.83 15.63
C THR A 327 -39.63 15.49 14.38
N ARG A 328 -39.85 16.81 14.20
CA ARG A 328 -39.28 17.56 13.07
C ARG A 328 -37.74 17.54 13.04
N LEU A 329 -37.08 17.52 14.21
CA LEU A 329 -35.64 17.38 14.30
C LEU A 329 -35.17 15.96 13.98
N GLN A 330 -35.93 14.92 14.33
CA GLN A 330 -35.65 13.55 13.92
C GLN A 330 -35.79 13.38 12.40
N ASP A 331 -36.85 13.92 11.79
CA ASP A 331 -37.03 13.94 10.33
C ASP A 331 -35.86 14.65 9.63
N GLN A 332 -35.39 15.77 10.19
CA GLN A 332 -34.24 16.51 9.67
C GLN A 332 -32.92 15.73 9.82
N ILE A 333 -32.74 14.96 10.90
CA ILE A 333 -31.58 14.07 11.08
C ILE A 333 -31.61 12.94 10.04
N ILE A 334 -32.75 12.31 9.81
CA ILE A 334 -32.92 11.24 8.80
C ILE A 334 -32.67 11.78 7.38
N ALA A 335 -33.16 13.00 7.07
CA ALA A 335 -32.91 13.67 5.80
C ALA A 335 -31.43 14.05 5.58
N LEU A 336 -30.67 14.28 6.66
CA LEU A 336 -29.22 14.51 6.60
C LEU A 336 -28.44 13.19 6.49
N GLN A 337 -28.83 12.14 7.21
CA GLN A 337 -28.22 10.81 7.11
C GLN A 337 -28.34 10.25 5.68
N THR A 338 -29.55 10.25 5.11
CA THR A 338 -29.80 9.84 3.72
C THR A 338 -29.19 10.77 2.66
N LYS A 339 -28.66 11.94 3.06
CA LYS A 339 -27.81 12.79 2.22
C LYS A 339 -26.33 12.39 2.35
N CYS A 340 -25.83 12.11 3.55
CA CYS A 340 -24.46 11.61 3.76
C CYS A 340 -24.25 10.27 3.05
N GLU A 341 -25.13 9.29 3.24
CA GLU A 341 -25.10 7.98 2.56
C GLU A 341 -25.07 8.07 1.03
N ARG A 342 -25.56 9.19 0.47
CA ARG A 342 -25.57 9.46 -0.97
C ARG A 342 -24.26 10.07 -1.43
N LEU A 343 -23.77 11.08 -0.71
CA LEU A 343 -22.46 11.69 -0.95
C LEU A 343 -21.31 10.67 -0.77
N GLU A 344 -21.45 9.73 0.17
CA GLU A 344 -20.52 8.63 0.38
C GLU A 344 -20.49 7.66 -0.81
N ARG A 345 -21.65 7.36 -1.42
CA ARG A 345 -21.72 6.58 -2.67
C ARG A 345 -21.17 7.35 -3.86
N GLU A 346 -21.61 8.60 -4.07
CA GLU A 346 -21.07 9.48 -5.12
C GLU A 346 -19.53 9.63 -5.01
N LEU A 347 -18.97 9.57 -3.79
CA LEU A 347 -17.52 9.58 -3.53
C LEU A 347 -16.83 8.21 -3.65
N SER A 348 -17.56 7.09 -3.55
CA SER A 348 -17.06 5.75 -3.95
C SER A 348 -17.02 5.65 -5.47
N ASP A 349 -18.15 5.93 -6.14
CA ASP A 349 -18.28 5.96 -7.59
C ASP A 349 -17.19 6.85 -8.21
N SER A 350 -16.93 8.03 -7.62
CA SER A 350 -15.86 8.94 -8.04
C SER A 350 -14.46 8.34 -7.85
N LYS A 351 -14.17 7.63 -6.75
CA LYS A 351 -12.88 6.94 -6.57
C LYS A 351 -12.70 5.83 -7.61
N GLU A 352 -13.69 4.97 -7.78
CA GLU A 352 -13.65 3.85 -8.73
C GLU A 352 -13.44 4.35 -10.17
N ASN A 353 -14.05 5.48 -10.55
CA ASN A 353 -13.78 6.13 -11.83
C ASN A 353 -12.37 6.76 -11.92
N ASN A 354 -11.82 7.32 -10.83
CA ASN A 354 -10.45 7.84 -10.81
C ASN A 354 -9.40 6.72 -10.84
N GLU A 355 -9.62 5.60 -10.15
CA GLU A 355 -8.77 4.41 -10.19
C GLU A 355 -8.79 3.76 -11.58
N LEU A 356 -9.94 3.73 -12.26
CA LEU A 356 -10.05 3.32 -13.66
C LEU A 356 -9.32 4.28 -14.61
N LEU A 357 -9.39 5.60 -14.38
CA LEU A 357 -8.68 6.60 -15.17
C LEU A 357 -7.16 6.52 -14.93
N GLU A 358 -6.70 6.26 -13.70
CA GLU A 358 -5.30 6.00 -13.38
C GLU A 358 -4.81 4.74 -14.10
N PHE A 359 -5.60 3.66 -14.13
CA PHE A 359 -5.28 2.45 -14.88
C PHE A 359 -5.16 2.73 -16.39
N GLN A 360 -6.10 3.47 -16.97
CA GLN A 360 -6.05 3.88 -18.40
C GLN A 360 -4.88 4.80 -18.71
N LEU A 361 -4.47 5.68 -17.78
CA LEU A 361 -3.29 6.53 -17.96
C LEU A 361 -1.99 5.73 -17.84
N LEU A 362 -1.93 4.73 -16.95
CA LEU A 362 -0.80 3.80 -16.84
C LEU A 362 -0.67 2.93 -18.10
N GLU A 363 -1.77 2.34 -18.58
CA GLU A 363 -1.81 1.55 -19.81
C GLU A 363 -1.39 2.40 -21.04
N ASN A 364 -1.90 3.62 -21.18
CA ASN A 364 -1.46 4.53 -22.25
C ASN A 364 0.01 4.96 -22.12
N ASN A 365 0.51 5.17 -20.89
CA ASN A 365 1.91 5.52 -20.68
C ASN A 365 2.86 4.33 -20.94
N GLU A 366 2.44 3.10 -20.62
CA GLU A 366 3.17 1.87 -20.96
C GLU A 366 3.13 1.59 -22.47
N ASN A 367 2.00 1.85 -23.14
CA ASN A 367 1.89 1.81 -24.61
C ASN A 367 2.77 2.88 -25.28
N MET A 368 2.72 4.15 -24.86
CA MET A 368 3.62 5.20 -25.37
C MET A 368 5.09 4.85 -25.12
N LYS A 369 5.41 4.28 -23.96
CA LYS A 369 6.77 3.80 -23.65
C LYS A 369 7.17 2.68 -24.60
N HIS A 370 6.30 1.71 -24.89
CA HIS A 370 6.56 0.65 -25.87
C HIS A 370 6.72 1.22 -27.29
N GLU A 371 5.90 2.18 -27.71
CA GLU A 371 6.09 2.87 -29.00
C GLU A 371 7.40 3.66 -29.06
N LEU A 372 7.85 4.24 -27.94
CA LEU A 372 9.12 4.95 -27.85
C LEU A 372 10.32 3.98 -27.86
N GLU A 373 10.26 2.88 -27.11
CA GLU A 373 11.26 1.81 -27.09
C GLU A 373 11.33 1.10 -28.45
N GLU A 374 10.20 0.86 -29.12
CA GLU A 374 10.15 0.34 -30.48
C GLU A 374 10.67 1.36 -31.50
N SER A 375 10.38 2.65 -31.34
CA SER A 375 10.94 3.71 -32.19
C SER A 375 12.46 3.85 -32.02
N LEU A 376 12.97 3.67 -30.81
CA LEU A 376 14.41 3.62 -30.51
C LEU A 376 15.05 2.36 -31.10
N ALA A 377 14.41 1.19 -30.99
CA ALA A 377 14.87 -0.05 -31.61
C ALA A 377 14.89 0.04 -33.15
N ARG A 378 13.86 0.67 -33.76
CA ARG A 378 13.80 0.94 -35.20
C ARG A 378 14.92 1.90 -35.65
N LYS A 379 15.28 2.90 -34.83
CA LYS A 379 16.45 3.77 -35.09
C LYS A 379 17.79 3.04 -34.94
N GLN A 380 17.95 2.18 -33.93
CA GLN A 380 19.16 1.35 -33.78
C GLN A 380 19.35 0.30 -34.89
N GLY A 381 18.32 0.05 -35.70
CA GLY A 381 18.40 -0.80 -36.90
C GLY A 381 18.93 -0.11 -38.16
N VAL A 382 19.00 1.22 -38.21
CA VAL A 382 19.33 2.00 -39.42
C VAL A 382 20.24 3.19 -39.08
N ASP A 383 21.44 2.91 -38.57
CA ASP A 383 22.55 3.87 -38.59
C ASP A 383 23.92 3.14 -38.63
N LYS A 384 24.32 2.79 -39.85
CA LYS A 384 25.71 2.62 -40.29
C LYS A 384 25.79 3.13 -41.73
N ILE A 385 26.78 3.98 -42.02
CA ILE A 385 26.86 4.82 -43.24
C ILE A 385 25.84 5.97 -43.13
N THR A 386 26.17 7.20 -42.70
CA THR A 386 27.46 7.94 -42.77
C THR A 386 27.74 8.84 -41.55
N GLU A 387 28.91 8.70 -40.91
CA GLU A 387 29.45 9.71 -39.98
C GLU A 387 30.31 10.75 -40.72
N THR A 388 29.75 11.91 -41.05
CA THR A 388 30.54 13.11 -41.40
C THR A 388 29.80 14.40 -40.98
N ASP A 389 29.65 14.62 -39.68
CA ASP A 389 29.15 15.91 -39.17
C ASP A 389 30.18 16.51 -38.20
N LYS A 390 30.99 17.44 -38.72
CA LYS A 390 32.01 18.15 -37.94
C LYS A 390 31.35 19.32 -37.23
N TRP A 391 31.25 19.22 -35.91
CA TRP A 391 30.89 20.36 -35.08
C TRP A 391 31.86 21.52 -35.32
N VAL A 392 31.34 22.62 -35.83
CA VAL A 392 32.04 23.91 -35.89
C VAL A 392 31.75 24.65 -34.58
N PRO A 393 32.79 25.08 -33.83
CA PRO A 393 32.58 25.98 -32.69
C PRO A 393 32.13 27.36 -33.20
N GLU A 394 31.04 27.89 -32.64
CA GLU A 394 30.76 29.33 -32.68
C GLU A 394 31.54 30.00 -31.53
N ASP A 395 32.71 30.57 -31.82
CA ASP A 395 33.27 31.77 -31.17
C ASP A 395 34.58 32.19 -31.89
N ASP A 396 35.02 33.44 -31.66
CA ASP A 396 36.29 34.06 -32.08
C ASP A 396 36.69 34.00 -33.58
N CYS A 397 36.16 34.94 -34.38
CA CYS A 397 36.79 35.38 -35.64
C CYS A 397 36.40 36.83 -36.01
N ASP A 398 36.73 37.78 -35.14
CA ASP A 398 36.94 39.18 -35.56
C ASP A 398 38.40 39.35 -36.04
N GLU A 399 38.64 40.35 -36.90
CA GLU A 399 39.92 40.65 -37.59
C GLU A 399 40.45 39.68 -38.69
N VAL A 400 41.25 40.26 -39.60
CA VAL A 400 42.08 39.63 -40.65
C VAL A 400 41.36 38.81 -41.76
N LEU A 401 40.72 39.51 -42.72
CA LEU A 401 40.67 39.01 -44.11
C LEU A 401 40.80 40.13 -45.17
N ASN A 402 41.86 40.92 -45.00
CA ASN A 402 42.12 42.10 -45.82
C ASN A 402 43.08 41.82 -46.99
N GLN A 403 42.62 41.09 -48.03
CA GLN A 403 43.08 41.27 -49.44
C GLN A 403 42.44 40.32 -50.48
N THR A 404 42.36 40.82 -51.73
CA THR A 404 42.16 40.08 -53.00
C THR A 404 40.91 39.19 -53.16
N SER A 405 39.74 39.81 -53.25
CA SER A 405 38.95 39.83 -54.51
C SER A 405 37.72 40.74 -54.39
N SER A 406 37.63 41.76 -55.24
CA SER A 406 36.42 42.58 -55.31
C SER A 406 35.31 41.85 -56.05
N ALA A 407 34.39 41.23 -55.31
CA ALA A 407 33.15 40.72 -55.88
C ALA A 407 32.38 41.87 -56.57
N LEU A 408 31.95 41.65 -57.81
CA LEU A 408 31.19 42.63 -58.58
C LEU A 408 29.82 42.85 -57.91
N THR A 409 29.44 44.10 -57.69
CA THR A 409 28.10 44.41 -57.16
C THR A 409 27.02 43.99 -58.17
N PHE A 410 25.78 43.85 -57.70
CA PHE A 410 24.63 43.56 -58.58
C PHE A 410 24.52 44.58 -59.74
N ASP A 411 24.71 45.86 -59.45
CA ASP A 411 24.74 46.93 -60.46
C ASP A 411 25.89 46.77 -61.47
N GLN A 412 27.11 46.46 -60.98
CA GLN A 412 28.27 46.22 -61.86
C GLN A 412 28.07 45.00 -62.76
N THR A 413 27.39 43.96 -62.24
CA THR A 413 27.02 42.77 -63.01
C THR A 413 25.95 43.10 -64.06
N CYS A 414 24.93 43.88 -63.70
CA CYS A 414 23.92 44.41 -64.63
C CYS A 414 24.54 45.29 -65.73
N ASP A 415 25.55 46.10 -65.40
CA ASP A 415 26.26 46.95 -66.35
C ASP A 415 27.15 46.11 -67.29
N LEU A 416 27.88 45.12 -66.78
CA LEU A 416 28.63 44.16 -67.59
C LEU A 416 27.71 43.37 -68.54
N LYS A 417 26.54 42.94 -68.07
CA LYS A 417 25.50 42.29 -68.88
C LYS A 417 24.97 43.21 -69.97
N ARG A 418 24.71 44.48 -69.66
CA ARG A 418 24.31 45.50 -70.65
C ARG A 418 25.41 45.75 -71.69
N ASN A 419 26.67 45.77 -71.27
CA ASN A 419 27.83 45.92 -72.14
C ASN A 419 28.03 44.68 -73.04
N LEU A 420 27.85 43.46 -72.53
CA LEU A 420 27.88 42.22 -73.34
C LEU A 420 26.76 42.20 -74.40
N VAL A 421 25.56 42.66 -74.07
CA VAL A 421 24.45 42.80 -75.03
C VAL A 421 24.75 43.85 -76.11
N GLN A 422 25.45 44.93 -75.78
CA GLN A 422 25.95 45.90 -76.79
C GLN A 422 27.08 45.30 -77.64
N LEU A 423 28.02 44.58 -77.02
CA LEU A 423 29.15 43.93 -77.68
C LEU A 423 28.67 42.88 -78.71
N LYS A 424 27.68 42.05 -78.34
CA LYS A 424 27.01 41.09 -79.22
C LYS A 424 26.32 41.75 -80.42
N LYS A 425 25.90 43.01 -80.29
CA LYS A 425 25.27 43.82 -81.37
C LYS A 425 26.29 44.63 -82.19
N SER A 426 27.57 44.61 -81.85
CA SER A 426 28.59 45.34 -82.60
C SER A 426 28.89 44.68 -83.95
N ALA A 427 28.98 45.51 -85.00
CA ALA A 427 29.27 45.07 -86.36
C ALA A 427 30.75 44.71 -86.59
N SER A 428 31.62 44.98 -85.61
CA SER A 428 33.08 44.79 -85.66
C SER A 428 33.56 43.41 -85.22
N LEU A 429 32.68 42.58 -84.64
CA LEU A 429 33.02 41.20 -84.26
C LEU A 429 32.72 40.21 -85.40
N ASP A 430 33.42 39.07 -85.38
CA ASP A 430 33.08 37.92 -86.20
C ASP A 430 31.98 37.03 -85.57
N GLU A 431 31.53 36.01 -86.31
CA GLU A 431 30.44 35.13 -85.87
C GLU A 431 30.86 34.07 -84.85
N SER A 432 32.17 33.85 -84.64
CA SER A 432 32.68 33.08 -83.49
C SER A 432 32.62 33.94 -82.23
N GLN A 433 33.13 35.16 -82.29
CA GLN A 433 33.16 36.14 -81.20
C GLN A 433 31.73 36.49 -80.72
N ARG A 434 30.77 36.68 -81.64
CA ARG A 434 29.34 36.87 -81.27
C ARG A 434 28.74 35.64 -80.56
N ARG A 435 29.13 34.42 -80.92
CA ARG A 435 28.69 33.20 -80.22
C ARG A 435 29.31 33.07 -78.83
N VAL A 436 30.59 33.38 -78.66
CA VAL A 436 31.25 33.42 -77.34
C VAL A 436 30.58 34.48 -76.43
N ALA A 437 30.33 35.69 -76.94
CA ALA A 437 29.63 36.73 -76.18
C ALA A 437 28.18 36.31 -75.82
N HIS A 438 27.50 35.56 -76.69
CA HIS A 438 26.17 35.02 -76.38
C HIS A 438 26.22 33.91 -75.32
N GLN A 439 27.20 33.01 -75.39
CA GLN A 439 27.37 31.92 -74.43
C GLN A 439 27.75 32.46 -73.04
N ALA A 440 28.60 33.48 -72.98
CA ALA A 440 28.90 34.21 -71.74
C ALA A 440 27.65 34.89 -71.16
N GLN A 441 26.81 35.51 -72.01
CA GLN A 441 25.54 36.08 -71.55
C GLN A 441 24.60 35.00 -70.95
N LEU A 442 24.42 33.86 -71.63
CA LEU A 442 23.57 32.77 -71.15
C LEU A 442 24.10 32.12 -69.86
N TYR A 443 25.42 32.10 -69.67
CA TYR A 443 26.03 31.64 -68.42
C TYR A 443 25.74 32.60 -67.26
N ILE A 444 25.82 33.91 -67.49
CA ILE A 444 25.41 34.93 -66.51
C ILE A 444 23.91 34.82 -66.21
N ASP A 445 23.05 34.68 -67.23
CA ASP A 445 21.61 34.42 -67.07
C ASP A 445 21.36 33.16 -66.22
N SER A 446 22.16 32.10 -66.37
CA SER A 446 22.04 30.87 -65.56
C SER A 446 22.47 31.06 -64.10
N LEU A 447 23.54 31.82 -63.84
CA LEU A 447 24.03 32.08 -62.48
C LEU A 447 23.09 33.01 -61.70
N GLU A 448 22.53 34.04 -62.36
CA GLU A 448 21.52 34.91 -61.75
C GLU A 448 20.27 34.13 -61.30
N ASN A 449 19.79 33.18 -62.11
CA ASN A 449 18.66 32.32 -61.73
C ASN A 449 19.02 31.42 -60.53
N GLN A 450 20.22 30.82 -60.50
CA GLN A 450 20.67 30.02 -59.36
C GLN A 450 20.82 30.83 -58.07
N MET A 451 21.30 32.07 -58.16
CA MET A 451 21.31 32.99 -57.02
C MET A 451 19.89 33.32 -56.55
N LEU A 452 18.96 33.61 -57.46
CA LEU A 452 17.57 33.93 -57.11
C LEU A 452 16.85 32.74 -56.47
N GLU A 453 17.06 31.52 -56.97
CA GLU A 453 16.54 30.28 -56.35
C GLU A 453 17.13 30.08 -54.94
N MET A 454 18.43 30.36 -54.75
CA MET A 454 19.08 30.31 -53.44
C MET A 454 18.56 31.38 -52.47
N GLU A 455 18.36 32.62 -52.92
CA GLU A 455 17.75 33.69 -52.11
C GLU A 455 16.31 33.36 -51.70
N ILE A 456 15.51 32.79 -52.62
CA ILE A 456 14.14 32.33 -52.32
C ILE A 456 14.16 31.19 -51.31
N SER A 457 15.07 30.21 -51.47
CA SER A 457 15.25 29.08 -50.53
C SER A 457 15.64 29.58 -49.14
N ASN A 458 16.66 30.45 -49.04
CA ASN A 458 17.12 31.01 -47.77
C ASN A 458 16.01 31.87 -47.13
N SER A 459 15.27 32.65 -47.92
CA SER A 459 14.13 33.45 -47.43
C SER A 459 12.96 32.59 -46.95
N ALA A 460 12.79 31.37 -47.47
CA ALA A 460 11.82 30.40 -46.97
C ALA A 460 12.29 29.78 -45.65
N GLN A 461 13.53 29.30 -45.58
CA GLN A 461 14.13 28.71 -44.37
C GLN A 461 14.16 29.69 -43.19
N ILE A 462 14.46 30.97 -43.43
CA ILE A 462 14.41 32.01 -42.38
C ILE A 462 12.99 32.17 -41.82
N LYS A 463 11.96 32.20 -42.68
CA LYS A 463 10.55 32.31 -42.25
C LYS A 463 10.07 31.07 -41.51
N GLU A 464 10.52 29.89 -41.92
CA GLU A 464 10.24 28.62 -41.23
C GLU A 464 10.91 28.59 -39.85
N TYR A 465 12.15 29.04 -39.74
CA TYR A 465 12.86 29.19 -38.46
C TYR A 465 12.17 30.22 -37.54
N GLU A 466 11.73 31.36 -38.07
CA GLU A 466 10.95 32.36 -37.31
C GLU A 466 9.60 31.80 -36.82
N ALA A 467 8.88 31.04 -37.66
CA ALA A 467 7.64 30.38 -37.28
C ALA A 467 7.87 29.35 -36.16
N ASN A 468 8.84 28.46 -36.33
CA ASN A 468 9.23 27.44 -35.33
C ASN A 468 9.65 28.10 -34.00
N LYS A 469 10.36 29.23 -34.04
CA LYS A 469 10.74 30.02 -32.86
C LYS A 469 9.54 30.65 -32.13
N VAL A 470 8.50 31.05 -32.86
CA VAL A 470 7.24 31.53 -32.27
C VAL A 470 6.44 30.37 -31.64
N GLU A 471 6.38 29.20 -32.28
CA GLU A 471 5.71 28.03 -31.71
C GLU A 471 6.42 27.50 -30.46
N GLN A 472 7.76 27.40 -30.48
CA GLN A 472 8.55 27.05 -29.30
C GLN A 472 8.32 28.04 -28.14
N LYS A 473 8.26 29.34 -28.43
CA LYS A 473 7.96 30.35 -27.40
C LYS A 473 6.55 30.15 -26.81
N LYS A 474 5.55 29.90 -27.66
CA LYS A 474 4.18 29.62 -27.20
C LYS A 474 4.15 28.37 -26.31
N LEU A 475 4.80 27.28 -26.72
CA LEU A 475 4.90 26.06 -25.93
C LEU A 475 5.57 26.30 -24.56
N ILE A 476 6.61 27.13 -24.51
CA ILE A 476 7.27 27.52 -23.24
C ILE A 476 6.30 28.30 -22.33
N ASP A 477 5.50 29.23 -22.88
CA ASP A 477 4.55 30.01 -22.10
C ASP A 477 3.31 29.19 -21.67
N ASP A 478 2.85 28.25 -22.49
CA ASP A 478 1.82 27.25 -22.14
C ASP A 478 2.30 26.30 -21.02
N LEU A 479 3.55 25.81 -21.09
CA LEU A 479 4.17 24.98 -20.03
C LEU A 479 4.36 25.76 -18.72
N ARG A 480 4.71 27.04 -18.79
CA ARG A 480 4.77 27.93 -17.60
C ARG A 480 3.41 28.06 -16.93
N ALA A 481 2.33 28.23 -17.70
CA ALA A 481 0.97 28.29 -17.16
C ALA A 481 0.58 26.99 -16.43
N GLN A 482 0.93 25.81 -16.97
CA GLN A 482 0.69 24.53 -16.29
C GLN A 482 1.48 24.37 -14.99
N ILE A 483 2.72 24.89 -14.93
CA ILE A 483 3.54 24.90 -13.71
C ILE A 483 2.93 25.85 -12.66
N GLU A 484 2.48 27.04 -13.07
CA GLU A 484 1.83 28.01 -12.19
C GLU A 484 0.52 27.45 -11.59
N GLU A 485 -0.32 26.83 -12.43
CA GLU A 485 -1.56 26.17 -12.00
C GLU A 485 -1.28 24.99 -11.05
N SER A 486 -0.24 24.19 -11.34
CA SER A 486 0.19 23.08 -10.48
C SER A 486 0.73 23.55 -9.13
N ASN A 487 1.45 24.68 -9.09
CA ASN A 487 1.92 25.32 -7.87
C ASN A 487 0.75 25.89 -7.04
N SER A 488 -0.24 26.50 -7.70
CA SER A 488 -1.49 26.96 -7.07
C SER A 488 -2.24 25.79 -6.40
N LYS A 489 -2.54 24.73 -7.17
CA LYS A 489 -3.15 23.48 -6.66
C LYS A 489 -2.35 22.88 -5.49
N ARG A 490 -1.01 22.90 -5.56
CA ARG A 490 -0.12 22.43 -4.50
C ARG A 490 -0.17 23.30 -3.24
N ASN A 491 -0.42 24.61 -3.36
CA ASN A 491 -0.54 25.51 -2.21
C ASN A 491 -1.90 25.34 -1.51
N SER A 492 -3.01 25.31 -2.26
CA SER A 492 -4.32 24.99 -1.66
C SER A 492 -4.36 23.60 -1.02
N LYS A 493 -3.62 22.62 -1.55
CA LYS A 493 -3.43 21.32 -0.89
C LYS A 493 -2.68 21.41 0.45
N LYS A 494 -1.74 22.36 0.63
CA LYS A 494 -1.10 22.60 1.94
C LYS A 494 -2.06 23.26 2.92
N GLU A 495 -2.84 24.24 2.46
CA GLU A 495 -3.81 24.97 3.27
C GLU A 495 -4.89 24.04 3.82
N LEU A 496 -5.48 23.21 2.95
CA LEU A 496 -6.41 22.15 3.34
C LEU A 496 -5.76 21.10 4.25
N GLN A 497 -4.47 20.77 4.06
CA GLN A 497 -3.76 19.86 4.97
C GLN A 497 -3.58 20.47 6.36
N THR A 498 -3.25 21.76 6.47
CA THR A 498 -3.19 22.45 7.77
C THR A 498 -4.56 22.52 8.45
N GLU A 499 -5.64 22.79 7.70
CA GLU A 499 -7.00 22.76 8.25
C GLU A 499 -7.40 21.35 8.73
N ILE A 500 -7.06 20.30 7.96
CA ILE A 500 -7.27 18.90 8.36
C ILE A 500 -6.52 18.56 9.65
N ASP A 501 -5.28 19.03 9.82
CA ASP A 501 -4.47 18.72 11.00
C ASP A 501 -4.90 19.53 12.25
N ASP A 502 -5.36 20.77 12.10
CA ASP A 502 -6.03 21.50 13.18
C ASP A 502 -7.39 20.88 13.55
N LEU A 503 -8.18 20.42 12.57
CA LEU A 503 -9.42 19.68 12.83
C LEU A 503 -9.15 18.35 13.56
N ARG A 504 -8.11 17.60 13.17
CA ARG A 504 -7.66 16.38 13.87
C ARG A 504 -7.25 16.67 15.30
N LYS A 505 -6.54 17.77 15.54
CA LYS A 505 -6.16 18.23 16.88
C LYS A 505 -7.40 18.57 17.72
N ASN A 506 -8.35 19.31 17.17
CA ASN A 506 -9.62 19.63 17.85
C ASN A 506 -10.43 18.37 18.19
N VAL A 507 -10.48 17.38 17.28
CA VAL A 507 -11.10 16.07 17.54
C VAL A 507 -10.36 15.31 18.65
N ALA A 508 -9.03 15.32 18.68
CA ALA A 508 -8.24 14.69 19.74
C ALA A 508 -8.42 15.38 21.10
N GLU A 509 -8.61 16.71 21.13
CA GLU A 509 -8.94 17.46 22.34
C GLU A 509 -10.36 17.14 22.83
N MET A 510 -11.37 17.10 21.94
CA MET A 510 -12.73 16.66 22.31
C MET A 510 -12.79 15.19 22.75
N GLU A 511 -12.05 14.29 22.12
CA GLU A 511 -11.99 12.87 22.52
C GLU A 511 -11.36 12.72 23.92
N LYS A 512 -10.38 13.56 24.25
CA LYS A 512 -9.78 13.65 25.60
C LYS A 512 -10.76 14.21 26.63
N GLU A 513 -11.63 15.14 26.26
CA GLU A 513 -12.72 15.59 27.13
C GLU A 513 -13.82 14.54 27.28
N ARG A 514 -14.17 13.82 26.20
CA ARG A 514 -15.07 12.66 26.24
C ARG A 514 -14.56 11.57 27.18
N GLN A 515 -13.25 11.28 27.16
CA GLN A 515 -12.61 10.34 28.08
C GLN A 515 -12.67 10.82 29.54
N LYS A 516 -12.41 12.11 29.83
CA LYS A 516 -12.59 12.67 31.18
C LYS A 516 -14.04 12.51 31.66
N LEU A 517 -15.02 12.89 30.82
CA LEU A 517 -16.43 12.81 31.17
C LEU A 517 -16.88 11.36 31.41
N LEU A 518 -16.45 10.42 30.56
CA LEU A 518 -16.68 8.99 30.77
C LEU A 518 -16.06 8.50 32.08
N GLN A 519 -14.83 8.93 32.42
CA GLN A 519 -14.20 8.59 33.68
C GLN A 519 -15.01 9.12 34.88
N THR A 520 -15.42 10.40 34.86
CA THR A 520 -16.28 10.98 35.91
C THR A 520 -17.64 10.26 36.03
N ILE A 521 -18.21 9.79 34.91
CA ILE A 521 -19.43 8.97 34.91
C ILE A 521 -19.18 7.61 35.55
N THR A 522 -18.04 6.94 35.26
CA THR A 522 -17.72 5.66 35.92
C THR A 522 -17.40 5.80 37.41
N GLU A 523 -16.73 6.88 37.81
CA GLU A 523 -16.41 7.16 39.22
C GLU A 523 -17.67 7.49 40.04
N SER A 524 -18.59 8.30 39.48
CA SER A 524 -19.88 8.58 40.11
C SER A 524 -20.81 7.36 40.14
N ALA A 525 -20.83 6.52 39.10
CA ALA A 525 -21.55 5.24 39.11
C ALA A 525 -21.01 4.30 40.19
N ALA A 526 -19.68 4.18 40.34
CA ALA A 526 -19.06 3.38 41.39
C ALA A 526 -19.35 3.92 42.80
N ALA A 527 -19.44 5.25 42.97
CA ALA A 527 -19.85 5.87 44.22
C ALA A 527 -21.31 5.56 44.58
N VAL A 528 -22.23 5.62 43.62
CA VAL A 528 -23.65 5.24 43.80
C VAL A 528 -23.80 3.76 44.14
N GLU A 529 -23.08 2.87 43.44
CA GLU A 529 -23.14 1.43 43.70
C GLU A 529 -22.59 1.09 45.10
N LYS A 530 -21.54 1.79 45.56
CA LYS A 530 -21.01 1.69 46.93
C LYS A 530 -21.97 2.26 47.99
N GLN A 531 -22.69 3.34 47.69
CA GLN A 531 -23.71 3.90 48.58
C GLN A 531 -24.91 2.95 48.73
N LYS A 532 -25.34 2.34 47.62
CA LYS A 532 -26.35 1.26 47.56
C LYS A 532 -25.89 0.02 48.35
N GLU A 533 -24.63 -0.39 48.24
CA GLU A 533 -24.07 -1.50 49.04
C GLU A 533 -24.11 -1.20 50.55
N ASN A 534 -23.83 0.05 50.95
CA ASN A 534 -23.93 0.48 52.36
C ASN A 534 -25.38 0.46 52.86
N PHE A 535 -26.34 0.99 52.10
CA PHE A 535 -27.78 0.90 52.44
C PHE A 535 -28.28 -0.55 52.54
N LEU A 536 -27.76 -1.46 51.71
CA LEU A 536 -28.09 -2.89 51.79
C LEU A 536 -27.52 -3.53 53.07
N LYS A 537 -26.29 -3.16 53.49
CA LYS A 537 -25.69 -3.62 54.76
C LYS A 537 -26.44 -3.07 55.98
N GLU A 538 -26.88 -1.82 55.94
CA GLU A 538 -27.69 -1.20 57.00
C GLU A 538 -29.06 -1.86 57.12
N ASN A 539 -29.78 -2.08 56.01
CA ASN A 539 -31.04 -2.82 56.00
C ASN A 539 -30.88 -4.28 56.45
N ALA A 540 -29.77 -4.94 56.12
CA ALA A 540 -29.47 -6.29 56.61
C ALA A 540 -29.23 -6.31 58.14
N ALA A 541 -28.57 -5.29 58.70
CA ALA A 541 -28.38 -5.15 60.15
C ALA A 541 -29.72 -4.89 60.86
N ASN A 542 -30.54 -3.97 60.32
CA ASN A 542 -31.87 -3.66 60.85
C ASN A 542 -32.80 -4.89 60.81
N ASN A 543 -32.81 -5.66 59.72
CA ASN A 543 -33.56 -6.91 59.63
C ASN A 543 -33.06 -7.98 60.62
N ALA A 544 -31.74 -8.06 60.87
CA ALA A 544 -31.19 -8.96 61.89
C ALA A 544 -31.61 -8.54 63.32
N GLU A 545 -31.79 -7.25 63.59
CA GLU A 545 -32.32 -6.75 64.86
C GLU A 545 -33.84 -6.96 64.99
N ILE A 546 -34.60 -6.84 63.90
CA ILE A 546 -36.01 -7.22 63.82
C ILE A 546 -36.18 -8.72 64.09
N GLU A 547 -35.35 -9.59 63.51
CA GLU A 547 -35.41 -11.04 63.80
C GLU A 547 -34.97 -11.38 65.24
N ARG A 548 -33.99 -10.67 65.83
CA ARG A 548 -33.65 -10.83 67.26
C ARG A 548 -34.79 -10.39 68.18
N THR A 549 -35.44 -9.25 67.89
CA THR A 549 -36.58 -8.78 68.70
C THR A 549 -37.80 -9.70 68.53
N LYS A 550 -38.06 -10.21 67.33
CA LYS A 550 -39.04 -11.26 67.05
C LYS A 550 -38.74 -12.57 67.80
N GLN A 551 -37.48 -13.03 67.85
CA GLN A 551 -37.07 -14.19 68.67
C GLN A 551 -37.29 -13.94 70.17
N ASN A 552 -36.90 -12.76 70.68
CA ASN A 552 -37.12 -12.38 72.09
C ASN A 552 -38.62 -12.27 72.44
N LEU A 553 -39.47 -11.84 71.50
CA LEU A 553 -40.92 -11.87 71.64
C LEU A 553 -41.48 -13.30 71.60
N MET A 554 -40.95 -14.17 70.73
CA MET A 554 -41.34 -15.58 70.65
C MET A 554 -40.99 -16.36 71.94
N ILE A 555 -39.83 -16.07 72.54
CA ILE A 555 -39.46 -16.59 73.88
C ILE A 555 -40.49 -16.12 74.92
N LYS A 556 -40.81 -14.83 74.98
CA LYS A 556 -41.82 -14.29 75.91
C LYS A 556 -43.23 -14.86 75.69
N VAL A 557 -43.63 -15.15 74.46
CA VAL A 557 -44.88 -15.85 74.18
C VAL A 557 -44.83 -17.27 74.77
N SER A 558 -43.74 -18.01 74.59
CA SER A 558 -43.58 -19.34 75.17
C SER A 558 -43.52 -19.32 76.72
N GLU A 559 -42.93 -18.29 77.32
CA GLU A 559 -42.95 -18.06 78.77
C GLU A 559 -44.39 -17.81 79.27
N MET A 560 -45.15 -16.95 78.59
CA MET A 560 -46.57 -16.72 78.91
C MET A 560 -47.45 -17.96 78.66
N GLU A 561 -47.11 -18.82 77.70
CA GLU A 561 -47.80 -20.09 77.48
C GLU A 561 -47.50 -21.11 78.60
N GLN A 562 -46.27 -21.18 79.09
CA GLN A 562 -45.93 -21.98 80.27
C GLN A 562 -46.61 -21.47 81.55
N GLU A 563 -46.75 -20.14 81.70
CA GLU A 563 -47.47 -19.54 82.82
C GLU A 563 -48.99 -19.77 82.73
N LYS A 564 -49.58 -19.65 81.52
CA LYS A 564 -50.95 -20.08 81.21
C LYS A 564 -51.19 -21.55 81.55
N ASP A 565 -50.28 -22.45 81.20
CA ASP A 565 -50.39 -23.88 81.51
C ASP A 565 -50.16 -24.18 83.01
N SER A 566 -49.43 -23.33 83.72
CA SER A 566 -49.34 -23.35 85.19
C SER A 566 -50.67 -22.94 85.84
N LEU A 567 -51.32 -21.89 85.32
CA LEU A 567 -52.62 -21.42 85.77
C LEU A 567 -53.76 -22.39 85.43
N LEU A 568 -53.75 -23.02 84.24
CA LEU A 568 -54.72 -24.05 83.86
C LEU A 568 -54.67 -25.28 84.78
N ARG A 569 -53.47 -25.74 85.17
CA ARG A 569 -53.30 -26.80 86.19
C ARG A 569 -53.82 -26.40 87.57
N ARG A 570 -53.86 -25.09 87.88
CA ARG A 570 -54.38 -24.55 89.15
C ARG A 570 -55.90 -24.35 89.12
N ILE A 571 -56.47 -24.05 87.96
CA ILE A 571 -57.93 -24.03 87.72
C ILE A 571 -58.50 -25.44 87.79
N GLY A 572 -57.82 -26.44 87.21
CA GLY A 572 -58.26 -27.85 87.23
C GLY A 572 -58.42 -28.47 88.62
N ILE A 573 -57.85 -27.88 89.68
CA ILE A 573 -58.08 -28.30 91.07
C ILE A 573 -59.44 -27.78 91.59
N VAL A 574 -59.87 -26.59 91.16
CA VAL A 574 -61.12 -25.94 91.60
C VAL A 574 -62.32 -26.40 90.75
N GLU A 575 -62.12 -26.71 89.47
CA GLU A 575 -63.19 -27.19 88.59
C GLU A 575 -63.68 -28.61 88.97
N ASN A 576 -62.83 -29.42 89.62
CA ASN A 576 -63.17 -30.76 90.12
C ASN A 576 -64.20 -30.74 91.25
N GLU A 577 -64.26 -29.67 92.06
CA GLU A 577 -65.24 -29.52 93.15
C GLU A 577 -66.60 -28.98 92.67
N LYS A 578 -66.74 -28.74 91.36
CA LYS A 578 -67.88 -28.06 90.72
C LYS A 578 -68.58 -28.90 89.63
N GLN A 579 -68.02 -30.06 89.28
CA GLN A 579 -68.72 -31.09 88.46
C GLN A 579 -69.30 -32.24 89.28
N GLU A 580 -68.94 -32.36 90.57
CA GLU A 580 -69.99 -32.41 91.60
C GLU A 580 -70.81 -31.10 91.46
N LEU A 581 -72.03 -31.07 90.90
CA LEU A 581 -72.95 -32.16 90.62
C LEU A 581 -73.83 -31.89 89.39
N MET A 582 -74.32 -32.99 88.80
CA MET A 582 -75.68 -33.12 88.21
C MET A 582 -76.02 -32.34 86.93
N LYS A 583 -75.38 -31.21 86.61
CA LYS A 583 -75.71 -30.40 85.42
C LYS A 583 -75.01 -30.85 84.13
N SER A 584 -73.75 -31.29 84.24
CA SER A 584 -72.95 -31.83 83.13
C SER A 584 -73.67 -32.96 82.38
N LYS A 585 -74.39 -33.82 83.13
CA LYS A 585 -75.12 -34.99 82.60
C LYS A 585 -76.19 -34.65 81.54
N ILE A 586 -76.93 -33.54 81.70
CA ILE A 586 -78.08 -33.21 80.84
C ILE A 586 -77.66 -32.41 79.59
N GLN A 587 -76.51 -31.72 79.67
CA GLN A 587 -76.01 -30.91 78.56
C GLN A 587 -75.29 -31.76 77.50
N LEU A 588 -74.52 -32.78 77.93
CA LEU A 588 -73.78 -33.68 77.04
C LEU A 588 -74.68 -34.50 76.07
N GLU A 589 -75.93 -34.80 76.43
CA GLU A 589 -76.86 -35.51 75.54
C GLU A 589 -77.33 -34.63 74.36
N ASN A 590 -77.44 -33.32 74.57
CA ASN A 590 -77.82 -32.35 73.53
C ASN A 590 -76.61 -31.91 72.68
N GLU A 591 -75.44 -31.78 73.30
CA GLU A 591 -74.20 -31.46 72.59
C GLU A 591 -73.78 -32.60 71.64
N ASN A 592 -73.97 -33.87 72.02
CA ASN A 592 -73.71 -35.02 71.13
C ASN A 592 -74.52 -34.96 69.82
N GLN A 593 -75.80 -34.56 69.84
CA GLN A 593 -76.60 -34.41 68.61
C GLN A 593 -76.13 -33.25 67.73
N THR A 594 -75.50 -32.23 68.32
CA THR A 594 -74.95 -31.06 67.61
C THR A 594 -73.59 -31.38 67.00
N LEU A 595 -72.72 -32.04 67.76
CA LEU A 595 -71.42 -32.55 67.32
C LEU A 595 -71.56 -33.59 66.19
N ALA A 596 -72.61 -34.42 66.20
CA ALA A 596 -72.89 -35.35 65.10
C ALA A 596 -73.12 -34.64 63.76
N LYS A 597 -73.86 -33.51 63.75
CA LYS A 597 -74.08 -32.70 62.54
C LYS A 597 -72.80 -32.00 62.09
N GLN A 598 -72.09 -31.37 63.03
CA GLN A 598 -70.80 -30.74 62.76
C GLN A 598 -69.76 -31.75 62.24
N SER A 599 -69.79 -33.00 62.70
CA SER A 599 -68.95 -34.08 62.19
C SER A 599 -69.25 -34.40 60.72
N THR A 600 -70.53 -34.50 60.32
CA THR A 600 -70.89 -34.68 58.90
C THR A 600 -70.53 -33.48 58.03
N GLU A 601 -70.65 -32.26 58.56
CA GLU A 601 -70.33 -31.03 57.85
C GLU A 601 -68.81 -30.87 57.66
N LEU A 602 -68.01 -31.17 58.68
CA LEU A 602 -66.56 -31.27 58.61
C LEU A 602 -66.11 -32.41 57.67
N GLN A 603 -66.83 -33.54 57.60
CA GLN A 603 -66.56 -34.59 56.62
C GLN A 603 -66.77 -34.09 55.18
N THR A 604 -67.84 -33.32 54.91
CA THR A 604 -68.04 -32.71 53.59
C THR A 604 -66.99 -31.65 53.25
N GLN A 605 -66.58 -30.83 54.22
CA GLN A 605 -65.48 -29.86 54.03
C GLN A 605 -64.14 -30.58 53.78
N ASN A 606 -63.85 -31.67 54.50
CA ASN A 606 -62.63 -32.46 54.30
C ASN A 606 -62.63 -33.15 52.91
N ALA A 607 -63.78 -33.62 52.41
CA ALA A 607 -63.91 -34.12 51.04
C ALA A 607 -63.67 -33.02 49.98
N ILE A 608 -64.15 -31.80 50.21
CA ILE A 608 -63.87 -30.63 49.34
C ILE A 608 -62.38 -30.28 49.38
N LEU A 609 -61.75 -30.26 50.56
CA LEU A 609 -60.32 -30.00 50.72
C LEU A 609 -59.46 -31.10 50.08
N GLN A 610 -59.83 -32.38 50.19
CA GLN A 610 -59.16 -33.48 49.50
C GLN A 610 -59.26 -33.33 47.97
N LYS A 611 -60.42 -32.92 47.44
CA LYS A 611 -60.58 -32.62 46.01
C LYS A 611 -59.69 -31.44 45.58
N ALA A 612 -59.72 -30.33 46.32
CA ALA A 612 -58.89 -29.16 46.03
C ALA A 612 -57.39 -29.49 46.10
N ASN A 613 -56.97 -30.31 47.07
CA ASN A 613 -55.58 -30.76 47.21
C ASN A 613 -55.17 -31.71 46.05
N ALA A 614 -56.08 -32.54 45.54
CA ALA A 614 -55.84 -33.36 44.36
C ALA A 614 -55.83 -32.56 43.04
N GLU A 615 -56.51 -31.42 43.00
CA GLU A 615 -56.45 -30.47 41.88
C GLU A 615 -55.14 -29.66 41.93
N ALA A 616 -54.74 -29.17 43.11
CA ALA A 616 -53.44 -28.53 43.33
C ALA A 616 -52.25 -29.46 43.08
N GLN A 617 -52.34 -30.76 43.41
CA GLN A 617 -51.30 -31.74 43.09
C GLN A 617 -51.12 -31.89 41.57
N LYS A 618 -52.21 -31.93 40.80
CA LYS A 618 -52.13 -31.98 39.32
C LYS A 618 -51.51 -30.72 38.74
N GLU A 619 -51.79 -29.56 39.31
CA GLU A 619 -51.20 -28.28 38.91
C GLU A 619 -49.70 -28.22 39.27
N GLN A 620 -49.30 -28.75 40.43
CA GLN A 620 -47.90 -28.92 40.81
C GLN A 620 -47.17 -29.91 39.88
N ASP A 621 -47.80 -31.01 39.50
CA ASP A 621 -47.23 -32.00 38.58
C ASP A 621 -47.08 -31.43 37.15
N ALA A 622 -48.03 -30.59 36.70
CA ALA A 622 -47.95 -29.86 35.45
C ALA A 622 -46.82 -28.82 35.45
N LEU A 623 -46.71 -28.01 36.52
CA LEU A 623 -45.61 -27.05 36.71
C LEU A 623 -44.24 -27.75 36.79
N ASN A 624 -44.15 -28.92 37.44
CA ASN A 624 -42.96 -29.76 37.39
C ASN A 624 -42.63 -30.23 35.96
N GLY A 625 -43.65 -30.50 35.13
CA GLY A 625 -43.49 -30.77 33.70
C GLY A 625 -42.85 -29.59 32.96
N GLU A 626 -43.37 -28.38 33.16
CA GLU A 626 -42.83 -27.15 32.54
C GLU A 626 -41.41 -26.82 33.02
N VAL A 627 -41.14 -26.92 34.33
CA VAL A 627 -39.78 -26.73 34.89
C VAL A 627 -38.79 -27.72 34.28
N ASN A 628 -39.19 -28.98 34.07
CA ASN A 628 -38.34 -29.97 33.40
C ASN A 628 -38.14 -29.68 31.90
N ALA A 629 -39.13 -29.10 31.21
CA ALA A 629 -38.98 -28.65 29.83
C ALA A 629 -38.04 -27.43 29.72
N LEU A 630 -38.24 -26.40 30.55
CA LEU A 630 -37.39 -25.22 30.64
C LEU A 630 -35.94 -25.59 31.02
N SER A 631 -35.75 -26.56 31.91
CA SER A 631 -34.43 -27.08 32.29
C SER A 631 -33.70 -27.74 31.10
N LYS A 632 -34.42 -28.44 30.21
CA LYS A 632 -33.87 -28.99 28.95
C LYS A 632 -33.48 -27.89 27.96
N GLU A 633 -34.30 -26.86 27.79
CA GLU A 633 -33.94 -25.72 26.92
C GLU A 633 -32.74 -24.94 27.49
N LEU A 634 -32.68 -24.72 28.82
CA LEU A 634 -31.48 -24.20 29.50
C LEU A 634 -30.24 -25.11 29.37
N GLY A 635 -30.43 -26.41 29.10
CA GLY A 635 -29.36 -27.33 28.70
C GLY A 635 -28.85 -27.04 27.29
N LYS A 636 -29.76 -26.91 26.31
CA LYS A 636 -29.41 -26.57 24.91
C LYS A 636 -28.74 -25.20 24.82
N ILE A 637 -29.27 -24.19 25.52
CA ILE A 637 -28.72 -22.82 25.53
C ILE A 637 -27.29 -22.82 26.09
N ARG A 638 -27.03 -23.57 27.18
CA ARG A 638 -25.66 -23.72 27.71
C ARG A 638 -24.71 -24.43 26.73
N TYR A 639 -25.19 -25.45 26.00
CA TYR A 639 -24.38 -26.11 24.96
C TYR A 639 -24.07 -25.17 23.78
N CYS A 640 -25.04 -24.37 23.33
CA CYS A 640 -24.83 -23.36 22.28
C CYS A 640 -23.88 -22.22 22.74
N LEU A 641 -23.96 -21.80 24.00
CA LEU A 641 -23.01 -20.84 24.58
C LEU A 641 -21.60 -21.42 24.63
N GLN A 642 -21.45 -22.67 25.08
CA GLN A 642 -20.15 -23.36 25.10
C GLN A 642 -19.52 -23.44 23.70
N GLN A 643 -20.30 -23.79 22.66
CA GLN A 643 -19.80 -23.76 21.27
C GLN A 643 -19.41 -22.34 20.82
N LYS A 644 -20.10 -21.30 21.30
CA LYS A 644 -19.78 -19.90 20.96
C LYS A 644 -18.53 -19.40 21.67
N ASP A 645 -18.34 -19.74 22.94
CA ASP A 645 -17.09 -19.46 23.67
C ASP A 645 -15.89 -20.18 23.02
N GLU A 646 -16.08 -21.42 22.56
CA GLU A 646 -15.06 -22.19 21.85
C GLU A 646 -14.76 -21.62 20.44
N GLN A 647 -15.76 -21.10 19.72
CA GLN A 647 -15.54 -20.33 18.49
C GLN A 647 -14.75 -19.03 18.77
N ILE A 648 -15.14 -18.26 19.79
CA ILE A 648 -14.45 -17.03 20.19
C ILE A 648 -13.00 -17.30 20.63
N ALA A 649 -12.73 -18.43 21.29
CA ALA A 649 -11.38 -18.84 21.65
C ALA A 649 -10.52 -19.14 20.41
N ASN A 650 -11.07 -19.84 19.43
CA ASN A 650 -10.40 -20.13 18.16
C ASN A 650 -10.17 -18.86 17.32
N GLU A 651 -11.14 -17.94 17.26
CA GLU A 651 -11.00 -16.64 16.58
C GLU A 651 -9.91 -15.77 17.25
N LYS A 652 -9.86 -15.71 18.58
CA LYS A 652 -8.81 -15.00 19.32
C LYS A 652 -7.42 -15.58 19.06
N LYS A 653 -7.30 -16.92 18.98
CA LYS A 653 -6.05 -17.57 18.59
C LYS A 653 -5.65 -17.20 17.16
N MET A 654 -6.58 -17.30 16.21
CA MET A 654 -6.34 -16.93 14.81
C MET A 654 -5.94 -15.46 14.65
N GLN A 655 -6.53 -14.54 15.42
CA GLN A 655 -6.12 -13.13 15.47
C GLN A 655 -4.69 -12.96 16.03
N TYR A 656 -4.29 -13.73 17.05
CA TYR A 656 -2.93 -13.70 17.58
C TYR A 656 -1.90 -14.21 16.56
N ASP A 657 -2.20 -15.33 15.91
CA ASP A 657 -1.34 -15.95 14.88
C ASP A 657 -1.20 -15.00 13.65
N LEU A 658 -2.30 -14.38 13.20
CA LEU A 658 -2.29 -13.33 12.17
C LEU A 658 -1.48 -12.10 12.60
N LYS A 659 -1.67 -11.61 13.82
CA LYS A 659 -0.93 -10.45 14.33
C LYS A 659 0.57 -10.70 14.40
N SER A 660 0.99 -11.87 14.89
CA SER A 660 2.41 -12.26 14.90
C SER A 660 2.99 -12.34 13.48
N THR A 661 2.21 -12.85 12.52
CA THR A 661 2.59 -12.88 11.10
C THR A 661 2.77 -11.47 10.51
N ILE A 662 1.86 -10.54 10.83
CA ILE A 662 1.93 -9.13 10.40
C ILE A 662 3.12 -8.40 11.03
N GLU A 663 3.43 -8.66 12.31
CA GLU A 663 4.58 -8.07 13.00
C GLU A 663 5.91 -8.53 12.40
N GLU A 664 6.08 -9.84 12.13
CA GLU A 664 7.31 -10.34 11.49
C GLU A 664 7.42 -9.90 10.02
N ALA A 665 6.31 -9.81 9.27
CA ALA A 665 6.30 -9.27 7.91
C ALA A 665 6.68 -7.77 7.87
N SER A 666 6.19 -6.98 8.83
CA SER A 666 6.54 -5.55 8.96
C SER A 666 8.01 -5.36 9.33
N LYS A 667 8.54 -6.20 10.22
CA LYS A 667 9.94 -6.25 10.63
C LYS A 667 10.88 -6.68 9.50
N ASN A 668 10.44 -7.54 8.58
CA ASN A 668 11.22 -7.88 7.40
C ASN A 668 11.20 -6.76 6.35
N ARG A 669 10.04 -6.13 6.09
CA ARG A 669 9.97 -4.91 5.25
C ARG A 669 10.84 -3.76 5.78
N LEU A 670 10.96 -3.64 7.10
CA LEU A 670 11.85 -2.64 7.72
C LEU A 670 13.32 -2.89 7.33
N LYS A 671 13.80 -4.14 7.42
CA LYS A 671 15.16 -4.52 6.98
C LYS A 671 15.36 -4.31 5.48
N GLU A 672 14.39 -4.69 4.65
CA GLU A 672 14.46 -4.49 3.20
C GLU A 672 14.59 -3.00 2.86
N MET A 673 13.85 -2.13 3.56
CA MET A 673 13.96 -0.68 3.43
C MET A 673 15.32 -0.15 3.93
N GLU A 674 15.84 -0.63 5.06
CA GLU A 674 17.17 -0.28 5.58
C GLU A 674 18.29 -0.70 4.60
N GLU A 675 18.21 -1.90 4.02
CA GLU A 675 19.13 -2.37 2.98
C GLU A 675 19.05 -1.55 1.68
N LEU A 676 17.84 -1.23 1.21
CA LEU A 676 17.65 -0.39 0.03
C LEU A 676 18.15 1.04 0.28
N GLN A 677 17.96 1.58 1.49
CA GLN A 677 18.51 2.87 1.87
C GLN A 677 20.05 2.85 1.91
N ALA A 678 20.66 1.79 2.45
CA ALA A 678 22.12 1.61 2.43
C ALA A 678 22.67 1.52 1.00
N LYS A 679 22.04 0.71 0.12
CA LYS A 679 22.38 0.61 -1.31
C LYS A 679 22.26 1.97 -2.01
N THR A 680 21.21 2.74 -1.70
CA THR A 680 20.99 4.09 -2.25
C THR A 680 22.03 5.12 -1.78
N VAL A 681 22.60 4.96 -0.58
CA VAL A 681 23.71 5.80 -0.10
C VAL A 681 25.00 5.43 -0.83
N ALA A 682 25.36 4.14 -0.89
CA ALA A 682 26.55 3.68 -1.60
C ALA A 682 26.56 4.12 -3.08
N GLN A 683 25.43 3.97 -3.79
CA GLN A 683 25.31 4.43 -5.19
C GLN A 683 25.45 5.95 -5.36
N LYS A 684 25.13 6.76 -4.34
CA LYS A 684 25.37 8.21 -4.36
C LYS A 684 26.84 8.54 -4.12
N GLU A 685 27.52 7.81 -3.24
CA GLU A 685 28.95 7.96 -2.99
C GLU A 685 29.78 7.55 -4.22
N GLU A 686 29.41 6.44 -4.88
CA GLU A 686 29.97 6.03 -6.17
C GLU A 686 29.73 7.07 -7.28
N LEU A 687 28.52 7.62 -7.38
CA LEU A 687 28.16 8.65 -8.36
C LEU A 687 28.95 9.95 -8.16
N GLU A 688 29.13 10.41 -6.92
CA GLU A 688 29.91 11.63 -6.65
C GLU A 688 31.40 11.42 -6.95
N LEU A 689 31.95 10.26 -6.57
CA LEU A 689 33.32 9.87 -6.88
C LEU A 689 33.55 9.73 -8.40
N ALA A 690 32.52 9.34 -9.17
CA ALA A 690 32.55 9.37 -10.62
C ALA A 690 32.48 10.79 -11.21
N LYS A 691 31.70 11.72 -10.63
CA LYS A 691 31.70 13.15 -11.02
C LYS A 691 33.03 13.82 -10.75
N ASP A 692 33.68 13.52 -9.63
CA ASP A 692 35.00 14.06 -9.28
C ASP A 692 36.05 13.60 -10.29
N LYS A 693 36.05 12.30 -10.65
CA LYS A 693 36.88 11.76 -11.74
C LYS A 693 36.61 12.43 -13.08
N LEU A 694 35.34 12.61 -13.48
CA LEU A 694 34.99 13.35 -14.69
C LEU A 694 35.46 14.82 -14.66
N SER A 695 35.41 15.45 -13.49
CA SER A 695 35.86 16.83 -13.27
C SER A 695 37.38 16.95 -13.18
N GLN A 696 38.10 15.86 -12.92
CA GLN A 696 39.55 15.74 -13.09
C GLN A 696 39.91 15.54 -14.56
N ILE A 697 39.32 14.55 -15.25
CA ILE A 697 39.57 14.26 -16.67
C ILE A 697 39.29 15.49 -17.54
N ARG A 698 38.28 16.31 -17.22
CA ARG A 698 38.02 17.59 -17.92
C ARG A 698 39.16 18.61 -17.74
N ARG A 699 39.77 18.71 -16.56
CA ARG A 699 40.91 19.60 -16.31
C ARG A 699 42.18 19.10 -17.01
N GLU A 700 42.41 17.80 -16.98
CA GLU A 700 43.51 17.14 -17.70
C GLU A 700 43.37 17.33 -19.22
N LYS A 701 42.16 17.17 -19.76
CA LYS A 701 41.86 17.44 -21.17
C LYS A 701 42.16 18.91 -21.55
N MET A 702 41.67 19.89 -20.78
CA MET A 702 41.92 21.31 -21.08
C MET A 702 43.42 21.64 -21.04
N ALA A 703 44.19 21.09 -20.08
CA ALA A 703 45.64 21.29 -20.02
C ALA A 703 46.37 20.70 -21.24
N VAL A 704 45.92 19.54 -21.74
CA VAL A 704 46.44 18.93 -22.97
C VAL A 704 46.03 19.73 -24.22
N GLU A 705 44.84 20.34 -24.23
CA GLU A 705 44.42 21.22 -25.33
C GLU A 705 45.22 22.54 -25.34
N GLU A 706 45.52 23.11 -24.17
CA GLU A 706 46.41 24.27 -24.02
C GLU A 706 47.86 23.94 -24.45
N GLU A 707 48.39 22.78 -24.07
CA GLU A 707 49.72 22.31 -24.51
C GLU A 707 49.77 22.08 -26.04
N ASN A 708 48.74 21.46 -26.63
CA ASN A 708 48.67 21.27 -28.09
C ASN A 708 48.55 22.60 -28.85
N ALA A 709 47.75 23.56 -28.36
CA ALA A 709 47.64 24.89 -28.95
C ALA A 709 49.01 25.59 -28.98
N LYS A 710 49.74 25.54 -27.86
CA LYS A 710 51.09 26.08 -27.76
C LYS A 710 52.08 25.36 -28.67
N LEU A 711 52.03 24.03 -28.77
CA LEU A 711 52.88 23.28 -29.70
C LEU A 711 52.58 23.61 -31.18
N HIS A 712 51.34 23.97 -31.52
CA HIS A 712 51.01 24.51 -32.84
C HIS A 712 51.57 25.93 -33.06
N GLU A 713 51.53 26.81 -32.05
CA GLU A 713 52.17 28.13 -32.10
C GLU A 713 53.69 28.01 -32.30
N ASP A 714 54.36 27.19 -31.47
CA ASP A 714 55.79 26.90 -31.57
C ASP A 714 56.16 26.31 -32.95
N LEU A 715 55.36 25.36 -33.48
CA LEU A 715 55.57 24.81 -34.82
C LEU A 715 55.38 25.85 -35.95
N SER A 716 54.41 26.76 -35.81
CA SER A 716 54.19 27.83 -36.78
C SER A 716 55.34 28.85 -36.76
N ALA A 717 55.79 29.26 -35.58
CA ALA A 717 56.95 30.14 -35.42
C ALA A 717 58.23 29.52 -36.00
N MET A 718 58.48 28.23 -35.74
CA MET A 718 59.60 27.49 -36.33
C MET A 718 59.48 27.33 -37.86
N ALA A 719 58.26 27.24 -38.40
CA ALA A 719 58.03 27.21 -39.85
C ALA A 719 58.30 28.58 -40.50
N GLU A 720 57.88 29.67 -39.87
CA GLU A 720 58.22 31.03 -40.28
C GLU A 720 59.72 31.30 -40.22
N GLU A 721 60.41 30.92 -39.14
CA GLU A 721 61.86 31.09 -39.02
C GLU A 721 62.58 30.27 -40.11
N ASN A 722 62.17 29.02 -40.36
CA ASN A 722 62.69 28.24 -41.48
C ASN A 722 62.44 28.88 -42.84
N GLN A 723 61.34 29.64 -43.02
CA GLN A 723 61.09 30.37 -44.26
C GLN A 723 61.99 31.62 -44.36
N ARG A 724 62.11 32.41 -43.30
CA ARG A 724 63.04 33.56 -43.26
C ARG A 724 64.49 33.12 -43.51
N LEU A 725 64.93 32.03 -42.87
CA LEU A 725 66.26 31.47 -43.10
C LEU A 725 66.46 30.98 -44.54
N LYS A 726 65.46 30.40 -45.20
CA LYS A 726 65.55 30.09 -46.64
C LYS A 726 65.72 31.33 -47.50
N ASP A 727 65.00 32.41 -47.18
CA ASP A 727 65.03 33.65 -47.94
C ASP A 727 66.32 34.47 -47.68
N ASP A 728 66.86 34.47 -46.45
CA ASP A 728 68.15 35.08 -46.09
C ASP A 728 69.35 34.29 -46.64
N ILE A 729 69.29 32.95 -46.63
CA ILE A 729 70.34 32.08 -47.20
C ILE A 729 70.35 32.15 -48.74
N ARG A 730 69.23 32.54 -49.37
CA ARG A 730 69.11 32.69 -50.82
C ARG A 730 69.60 34.07 -51.28
N PRO A 731 70.84 34.19 -51.82
CA PRO A 731 71.39 35.50 -52.11
C PRO A 731 70.62 36.17 -53.27
N PRO A 732 70.41 37.50 -53.27
CA PRO A 732 69.79 38.22 -54.39
C PRO A 732 70.75 38.35 -55.61
N ILE A 733 71.66 37.40 -55.79
CA ILE A 733 72.69 37.37 -56.82
C ILE A 733 72.18 36.54 -57.99
N LYS A 734 71.34 37.14 -58.85
CA LYS A 734 70.99 36.57 -60.17
C LYS A 734 72.24 36.49 -61.05
N THR A 735 73.05 35.46 -60.85
CA THR A 735 74.30 35.27 -61.59
C THR A 735 74.00 35.06 -63.07
N GLN A 736 74.98 35.36 -63.92
CA GLN A 736 74.87 35.03 -65.35
C GLN A 736 74.79 33.51 -65.60
N LEU A 737 75.18 32.70 -64.60
CA LEU A 737 75.01 31.25 -64.57
C LEU A 737 73.54 30.87 -64.35
N GLU A 738 72.91 31.35 -63.27
CA GLU A 738 71.49 31.11 -62.99
C GLU A 738 70.58 31.57 -64.13
N ARG A 739 70.88 32.73 -64.72
CA ARG A 739 70.13 33.24 -65.87
C ARG A 739 70.19 32.29 -67.07
N ARG A 740 71.34 31.64 -67.29
CA ARG A 740 71.52 30.58 -68.31
C ARG A 740 70.88 29.26 -67.91
N PHE A 741 70.85 28.90 -66.63
CA PHE A 741 70.15 27.70 -66.15
C PHE A 741 68.64 27.85 -66.26
N GLU A 742 68.06 29.00 -65.91
CA GLU A 742 66.62 29.23 -66.10
C GLU A 742 66.26 29.41 -67.58
N GLU A 743 67.14 30.01 -68.40
CA GLU A 743 66.97 30.00 -69.86
C GLU A 743 67.05 28.57 -70.43
N SER A 744 67.88 27.70 -69.85
CA SER A 744 67.97 26.28 -70.24
C SER A 744 66.75 25.48 -69.77
N ARG A 745 66.22 25.73 -68.56
CA ARG A 745 64.94 25.19 -68.08
C ARG A 745 63.77 25.66 -68.95
N TYR A 746 63.75 26.93 -69.35
CA TYR A 746 62.74 27.47 -70.25
C TYR A 746 62.80 26.81 -71.63
N ARG A 747 64.00 26.74 -72.25
CA ARG A 747 64.21 26.04 -73.53
C ARG A 747 63.86 24.55 -73.44
N LEU A 748 64.18 23.88 -72.32
CA LEU A 748 63.81 22.50 -72.06
C LEU A 748 62.30 22.33 -71.90
N ASN A 749 61.61 23.21 -71.17
CA ASN A 749 60.16 23.18 -71.05
C ASN A 749 59.46 23.46 -72.39
N CYS A 750 59.98 24.39 -73.22
CA CYS A 750 59.46 24.56 -74.58
C CYS A 750 59.69 23.31 -75.45
N ALA A 751 60.83 22.63 -75.32
CA ALA A 751 61.10 21.37 -76.02
C ALA A 751 60.20 20.23 -75.52
N LEU A 752 59.97 20.12 -74.20
CA LEU A 752 59.07 19.13 -73.59
C LEU A 752 57.61 19.41 -73.98
N GLN A 753 57.17 20.67 -74.00
CA GLN A 753 55.85 21.03 -74.54
C GLN A 753 55.74 20.63 -76.01
N THR A 754 56.76 20.92 -76.83
CA THR A 754 56.78 20.49 -78.24
C THR A 754 56.74 18.96 -78.37
N VAL A 755 57.38 18.22 -77.46
CA VAL A 755 57.28 16.76 -77.39
C VAL A 755 55.86 16.33 -77.02
N HIS A 756 55.22 16.92 -76.01
CA HIS A 756 53.83 16.61 -75.66
C HIS A 756 52.85 16.96 -76.78
N ASP A 757 53.04 18.09 -77.47
CA ASP A 757 52.26 18.47 -78.65
C ASP A 757 52.38 17.41 -79.77
N TYR A 758 53.57 16.84 -79.97
CA TYR A 758 53.79 15.72 -80.88
C TYR A 758 53.27 14.37 -80.34
N GLU A 759 53.31 14.11 -79.05
CA GLU A 759 52.73 12.92 -78.43
C GLU A 759 51.21 12.92 -78.56
N ASP A 760 50.55 14.05 -78.33
CA ASP A 760 49.12 14.27 -78.59
C ASP A 760 48.78 14.08 -80.08
N GLU A 761 49.61 14.58 -80.99
CA GLU A 761 49.40 14.37 -82.43
C GLU A 761 49.62 12.90 -82.82
N ILE A 762 50.59 12.20 -82.21
CA ILE A 762 50.79 10.74 -82.36
C ILE A 762 49.58 9.98 -81.80
N VAL A 763 48.98 10.41 -80.69
CA VAL A 763 47.76 9.81 -80.13
C VAL A 763 46.57 10.05 -81.07
N LYS A 764 46.40 11.25 -81.63
CA LYS A 764 45.39 11.54 -82.67
C LYS A 764 45.59 10.66 -83.91
N LEU A 765 46.82 10.52 -84.40
CA LEU A 765 47.15 9.70 -85.56
C LEU A 765 46.94 8.20 -85.28
N ARG A 766 47.30 7.70 -84.08
CA ARG A 766 46.99 6.32 -83.64
C ARG A 766 45.49 6.07 -83.55
N ARG A 767 44.72 7.03 -83.02
CA ARG A 767 43.25 6.96 -83.01
C ARG A 767 42.69 6.93 -84.44
N GLN A 768 43.18 7.79 -85.33
CA GLN A 768 42.78 7.78 -86.74
C GLN A 768 43.14 6.46 -87.44
N LEU A 769 44.30 5.88 -87.16
CA LEU A 769 44.68 4.55 -87.66
C LEU A 769 43.72 3.48 -87.16
N SER A 770 43.35 3.46 -85.88
CA SER A 770 42.34 2.53 -85.36
C SER A 770 40.94 2.77 -85.97
N GLU A 771 40.58 4.03 -86.21
CA GLU A 771 39.39 4.41 -86.99
C GLU A 771 39.49 4.03 -88.48
N PHE A 772 40.66 3.72 -89.03
CA PHE A 772 40.83 3.16 -90.38
C PHE A 772 40.86 1.63 -90.35
N GLU A 773 41.52 1.01 -89.38
CA GLU A 773 41.56 -0.44 -89.16
C GLU A 773 40.16 -1.01 -88.98
N THR A 774 39.34 -0.40 -88.11
CA THR A 774 37.92 -0.76 -87.92
C THR A 774 37.08 -0.59 -89.19
N LYS A 775 37.37 0.41 -90.03
CA LYS A 775 36.74 0.57 -91.36
C LYS A 775 37.22 -0.49 -92.37
N LEU A 776 38.47 -0.95 -92.24
CA LEU A 776 39.07 -1.98 -93.07
C LEU A 776 38.56 -3.38 -92.68
N GLU A 777 38.30 -3.61 -91.40
CA GLU A 777 37.62 -4.78 -90.85
C GLU A 777 36.13 -4.79 -91.27
N GLY A 778 35.45 -3.64 -91.22
CA GLY A 778 34.12 -3.46 -91.82
C GLY A 778 34.10 -3.76 -93.32
N ARG A 779 35.17 -3.41 -94.05
CA ARG A 779 35.34 -3.76 -95.48
C ARG A 779 35.58 -5.26 -95.68
N SER A 780 36.38 -5.90 -94.83
CA SER A 780 36.58 -7.36 -94.82
C SER A 780 35.25 -8.10 -94.63
N ASN A 781 34.42 -7.66 -93.68
CA ASN A 781 33.06 -8.20 -93.50
C ASN A 781 32.18 -8.02 -94.74
N MET A 782 32.29 -6.89 -95.45
CA MET A 782 31.56 -6.67 -96.70
C MET A 782 32.12 -7.50 -97.88
N GLU A 783 33.43 -7.75 -97.92
CA GLU A 783 34.06 -8.66 -98.88
C GLU A 783 33.69 -10.13 -98.61
N ASN A 784 33.53 -10.54 -97.34
CA ASN A 784 32.98 -11.84 -96.94
C ASN A 784 31.50 -12.00 -97.36
N HIS A 785 30.67 -10.96 -97.21
CA HIS A 785 29.30 -10.98 -97.75
C HIS A 785 29.28 -11.02 -99.29
N LEU A 786 30.18 -10.31 -99.98
CA LEU A 786 30.32 -10.41 -101.43
C LEU A 786 30.82 -11.81 -101.88
N ALA A 787 31.65 -12.48 -101.08
CA ALA A 787 32.04 -13.86 -101.31
C ALA A 787 30.84 -14.82 -101.17
N GLN A 788 30.03 -14.68 -100.12
CA GLN A 788 28.77 -15.44 -99.97
C GLN A 788 27.79 -15.19 -101.13
N VAL A 789 27.61 -13.94 -101.56
CA VAL A 789 26.72 -13.61 -102.69
C VAL A 789 27.25 -14.21 -104.00
N ARG A 790 28.58 -14.22 -104.21
CA ARG A 790 29.19 -14.92 -105.35
C ARG A 790 28.97 -16.43 -105.27
N GLU A 791 29.14 -17.03 -104.09
CA GLU A 791 28.92 -18.47 -103.90
C GLU A 791 27.46 -18.85 -104.16
N TYR A 792 26.49 -18.09 -103.64
CA TYR A 792 25.07 -18.28 -103.97
C TYR A 792 24.78 -18.08 -105.46
N SER A 793 25.43 -17.12 -106.12
CA SER A 793 25.32 -16.93 -107.57
C SER A 793 25.88 -18.12 -108.35
N GLU A 794 27.03 -18.67 -107.96
CA GLU A 794 27.64 -19.84 -108.60
C GLU A 794 26.82 -21.12 -108.33
N GLN A 795 26.21 -21.24 -107.15
CA GLN A 795 25.26 -22.31 -106.83
C GLN A 795 23.99 -22.20 -107.70
N LEU A 796 23.45 -20.98 -107.90
CA LEU A 796 22.31 -20.74 -108.80
C LEU A 796 22.69 -21.00 -110.27
N GLU A 797 23.86 -20.58 -110.73
CA GLU A 797 24.35 -20.88 -112.08
C GLU A 797 24.52 -22.38 -112.30
N LYS A 798 25.02 -23.13 -111.31
CA LYS A 798 25.07 -24.61 -111.35
C LYS A 798 23.66 -25.22 -111.39
N GLN A 799 22.70 -24.69 -110.64
CA GLN A 799 21.30 -25.12 -110.70
C GLN A 799 20.68 -24.82 -112.07
N PHE A 800 20.87 -23.63 -112.64
CA PHE A 800 20.38 -23.29 -113.97
C PHE A 800 21.05 -24.10 -115.07
N ALA A 801 22.36 -24.34 -115.00
CA ALA A 801 23.06 -25.23 -115.93
C ALA A 801 22.51 -26.66 -115.86
N THR A 802 22.22 -27.17 -114.66
CA THR A 802 21.57 -28.48 -114.47
C THR A 802 20.14 -28.49 -115.03
N GLN A 803 19.36 -27.43 -114.83
CA GLN A 803 18.02 -27.30 -115.39
C GLN A 803 18.05 -27.23 -116.93
N VAL A 804 19.01 -26.51 -117.53
CA VAL A 804 19.22 -26.46 -118.98
C VAL A 804 19.58 -27.84 -119.53
N GLN A 805 20.51 -28.56 -118.89
CA GLN A 805 20.84 -29.94 -119.27
C GLN A 805 19.64 -30.89 -119.19
N ILE A 806 18.79 -30.76 -118.17
CA ILE A 806 17.54 -31.53 -118.05
C ILE A 806 16.55 -31.15 -119.16
N ILE A 807 16.39 -29.85 -119.45
CA ILE A 807 15.52 -29.34 -120.52
C ILE A 807 15.98 -29.85 -121.89
N ASP A 808 17.28 -29.84 -122.18
CA ASP A 808 17.82 -30.29 -123.46
C ASP A 808 17.75 -31.82 -123.60
N ALA A 809 18.02 -32.59 -122.53
CA ALA A 809 17.78 -34.04 -122.51
C ALA A 809 16.29 -34.40 -122.72
N LEU A 810 15.36 -33.56 -122.23
CA LEU A 810 13.92 -33.73 -122.49
C LEU A 810 13.56 -33.33 -123.93
N LYS A 811 14.14 -32.27 -124.50
CA LYS A 811 13.97 -31.91 -125.92
C LYS A 811 14.44 -33.04 -126.84
N ASP A 812 15.62 -33.60 -126.59
CA ASP A 812 16.16 -34.68 -127.42
C ASP A 812 15.29 -35.94 -127.35
N LYS A 813 14.76 -36.28 -126.18
CA LYS A 813 13.77 -37.37 -126.07
C LYS A 813 12.47 -37.06 -126.82
N ILE A 814 11.96 -35.83 -126.78
CA ILE A 814 10.79 -35.42 -127.57
C ILE A 814 11.08 -35.49 -129.08
N ILE A 815 12.28 -35.09 -129.51
CA ILE A 815 12.71 -35.16 -130.92
C ILE A 815 12.86 -36.61 -131.39
N GLN A 816 13.46 -37.50 -130.58
CA GLN A 816 13.51 -38.93 -130.89
C GLN A 816 12.11 -39.56 -130.94
N HIS A 817 11.25 -39.24 -129.96
CA HIS A 817 9.89 -39.79 -129.91
C HIS A 817 9.05 -39.30 -131.10
N LYS A 818 9.23 -38.05 -131.53
CA LYS A 818 8.63 -37.54 -132.77
C LYS A 818 9.16 -38.29 -134.01
N LYS A 819 10.49 -38.46 -134.16
CA LYS A 819 11.07 -39.23 -135.28
C LYS A 819 10.53 -40.66 -135.35
N PHE A 820 10.23 -41.28 -134.21
CA PHE A 820 9.62 -42.61 -134.16
C PHE A 820 8.13 -42.58 -134.53
N THR A 821 7.34 -41.61 -134.05
CA THR A 821 5.95 -41.43 -134.47
C THR A 821 5.84 -41.13 -135.97
N ASP A 822 6.65 -40.20 -136.48
CA ASP A 822 6.67 -39.83 -137.90
C ASP A 822 7.05 -41.05 -138.79
N PHE A 823 7.97 -41.91 -138.32
CA PHE A 823 8.30 -43.19 -138.97
C PHE A 823 7.12 -44.18 -138.97
N LEU A 824 6.40 -44.33 -137.84
CA LEU A 824 5.24 -45.22 -137.77
C LEU A 824 4.08 -44.75 -138.65
N SER A 825 3.85 -43.44 -138.75
CA SER A 825 2.86 -42.87 -139.69
C SER A 825 3.26 -43.15 -141.15
N ALA A 826 4.51 -42.88 -141.52
CA ALA A 826 5.00 -43.16 -142.88
C ALA A 826 5.00 -44.66 -143.24
N ALA A 827 5.13 -45.55 -142.25
CA ALA A 827 5.01 -47.00 -142.43
C ALA A 827 3.54 -47.51 -142.46
N ALA A 828 2.57 -46.64 -142.19
CA ALA A 828 1.14 -46.95 -142.20
C ALA A 828 0.36 -46.30 -143.37
N GLU A 829 0.97 -45.37 -144.11
CA GLU A 829 0.38 -44.68 -145.27
C GLU A 829 0.76 -45.31 -146.64
N GLU A 830 1.65 -46.32 -146.66
CA GLU A 830 1.98 -47.10 -147.88
C GLU A 830 1.20 -48.43 -147.92
N ASP A 831 -0.01 -48.42 -148.51
CA ASP A 831 -0.99 -49.52 -148.55
C ASP A 831 -0.56 -50.79 -149.34
N GLU A 832 0.66 -50.86 -149.88
CA GLU A 832 1.23 -52.05 -150.54
C GLU A 832 2.64 -52.37 -150.03
N GLN A 833 2.77 -53.28 -149.06
CA GLN A 833 4.04 -53.90 -148.65
C GLN A 833 3.87 -55.17 -147.80
N SER A 834 4.88 -56.05 -147.82
CA SER A 834 4.91 -57.27 -147.01
C SER A 834 5.28 -56.95 -145.55
N CYS A 835 4.89 -57.83 -144.61
CA CYS A 835 5.37 -57.75 -143.23
C CYS A 835 6.90 -57.83 -143.12
N GLU A 836 7.58 -58.47 -144.08
CA GLU A 836 9.05 -58.51 -144.13
C GLU A 836 9.66 -57.16 -144.53
N ASP A 837 9.01 -56.39 -145.42
CA ASP A 837 9.47 -55.04 -145.79
C ASP A 837 9.35 -54.07 -144.62
N ILE A 838 8.27 -54.18 -143.84
CA ILE A 838 8.09 -53.41 -142.60
C ILE A 838 9.12 -53.84 -141.54
N GLU A 839 9.44 -55.14 -141.42
CA GLU A 839 10.50 -55.60 -140.54
C GLU A 839 11.89 -55.07 -140.97
N GLN A 840 12.14 -54.98 -142.29
CA GLN A 840 13.39 -54.45 -142.86
C GLN A 840 13.50 -52.91 -142.74
N LYS A 841 12.39 -52.17 -142.88
CA LYS A 841 12.33 -50.73 -142.58
C LYS A 841 12.58 -50.48 -141.08
N LEU A 842 12.01 -51.30 -140.19
CA LEU A 842 12.30 -51.29 -138.75
C LEU A 842 13.74 -51.70 -138.41
N GLU A 843 14.35 -52.64 -139.15
CA GLU A 843 15.76 -53.01 -139.01
C GLU A 843 16.67 -51.79 -139.26
N ASN A 844 16.47 -51.10 -140.39
CA ASN A 844 17.24 -49.91 -140.73
C ASN A 844 17.03 -48.77 -139.72
N PHE A 845 15.79 -48.57 -139.24
CA PHE A 845 15.51 -47.57 -138.19
C PHE A 845 16.21 -47.93 -136.86
N CYS A 846 16.14 -49.19 -136.41
CA CYS A 846 16.86 -49.72 -135.25
C CYS A 846 18.39 -49.58 -135.34
N GLN A 847 18.96 -49.49 -136.53
CA GLN A 847 20.40 -49.29 -136.74
C GLN A 847 20.77 -47.80 -136.80
N SER A 848 19.83 -46.91 -137.10
CA SER A 848 20.03 -45.45 -137.07
C SER A 848 19.87 -44.82 -135.67
N GLN A 849 19.18 -45.50 -134.75
CA GLN A 849 19.00 -45.07 -133.36
C GLN A 849 20.27 -45.25 -132.51
N GLN A 850 20.80 -44.15 -131.95
CA GLN A 850 21.96 -44.15 -131.04
C GLN A 850 21.60 -44.33 -129.55
N ASP A 851 20.38 -44.02 -129.12
CA ASP A 851 19.93 -44.19 -127.73
C ASP A 851 19.46 -45.63 -127.50
N GLU A 852 20.11 -46.34 -126.58
CA GLU A 852 19.81 -47.74 -126.27
C GLU A 852 18.35 -47.94 -125.78
N GLY A 853 17.78 -46.99 -125.03
CA GLY A 853 16.40 -47.11 -124.54
C GLY A 853 15.35 -47.04 -125.67
N SER A 854 15.57 -46.17 -126.64
CA SER A 854 14.76 -46.10 -127.88
C SER A 854 14.98 -47.34 -128.77
N ARG A 855 16.19 -47.91 -128.71
CA ARG A 855 16.55 -49.11 -129.47
C ARG A 855 15.92 -50.39 -128.91
N GLU A 856 15.83 -50.53 -127.58
CA GLU A 856 15.18 -51.67 -126.93
C GLU A 856 13.68 -51.75 -127.22
N THR A 857 12.96 -50.64 -127.11
CA THR A 857 11.52 -50.56 -127.39
C THR A 857 11.21 -50.89 -128.86
N THR A 858 11.98 -50.34 -129.80
CA THR A 858 11.84 -50.65 -131.24
C THR A 858 12.16 -52.12 -131.54
N ASN A 859 13.21 -52.69 -130.91
CA ASN A 859 13.55 -54.12 -131.03
C ASN A 859 12.49 -55.03 -130.41
N LEU A 860 11.79 -54.60 -129.35
CA LEU A 860 10.67 -55.34 -128.77
C LEU A 860 9.50 -55.43 -129.75
N LEU A 861 9.20 -54.32 -130.45
CA LEU A 861 8.17 -54.24 -131.49
C LEU A 861 8.51 -55.16 -132.68
N ARG A 862 9.79 -55.16 -133.13
CA ARG A 862 10.26 -56.10 -134.15
C ARG A 862 10.13 -57.57 -133.72
N ARG A 863 10.48 -57.89 -132.47
CA ARG A 863 10.30 -59.24 -131.88
C ARG A 863 8.84 -59.67 -131.76
N LEU A 864 7.88 -58.73 -131.77
CA LEU A 864 6.45 -59.03 -131.81
C LEU A 864 5.98 -59.29 -133.24
N LEU A 865 6.33 -58.44 -134.21
CA LEU A 865 6.08 -58.66 -135.64
C LEU A 865 6.62 -60.02 -136.11
N LYS A 866 7.89 -60.33 -135.80
CA LYS A 866 8.53 -61.61 -136.16
C LYS A 866 7.87 -62.83 -135.50
N LYS A 867 7.15 -62.64 -134.38
CA LYS A 867 6.36 -63.70 -133.71
C LYS A 867 4.95 -63.90 -134.28
N PHE A 868 4.45 -62.98 -135.10
CA PHE A 868 3.19 -63.16 -135.83
C PHE A 868 3.38 -63.91 -137.16
N SER A 869 4.50 -63.71 -137.86
CA SER A 869 4.76 -64.36 -139.15
C SER A 869 5.01 -65.88 -139.06
N GLN A 870 5.59 -66.36 -137.95
CA GLN A 870 5.93 -67.79 -137.78
C GLN A 870 5.28 -68.41 -136.54
N ARG A 871 3.97 -68.67 -136.58
CA ARG A 871 3.34 -69.54 -135.56
C ARG A 871 2.04 -70.26 -135.96
N GLU A 872 2.17 -71.30 -136.79
CA GLU A 872 1.44 -72.53 -136.48
C GLU A 872 2.24 -73.36 -135.45
N ASN A 873 1.54 -73.98 -134.48
CA ASN A 873 1.99 -75.10 -133.64
C ASN A 873 3.10 -74.89 -132.56
N SER A 874 2.73 -74.17 -131.49
CA SER A 874 2.94 -74.60 -130.07
C SER A 874 4.31 -74.24 -129.36
N PRO A 875 4.71 -74.76 -128.15
CA PRO A 875 4.64 -73.90 -126.94
C PRO A 875 5.86 -73.84 -125.94
N ARG A 876 5.75 -72.92 -124.94
CA ARG A 876 6.36 -72.82 -123.57
C ARG A 876 7.65 -72.00 -123.21
N ASP A 877 7.45 -71.09 -122.24
CA ASP A 877 8.18 -70.72 -120.99
C ASP A 877 9.60 -70.02 -120.85
N ARG A 878 9.62 -68.97 -119.99
CA ARG A 878 10.67 -68.50 -118.99
C ARG A 878 11.97 -67.80 -119.48
N SER A 879 12.75 -67.00 -118.70
CA SER A 879 12.55 -66.14 -117.47
C SER A 879 13.85 -65.36 -117.06
N SER A 880 13.77 -64.30 -116.21
CA SER A 880 14.85 -63.70 -115.33
C SER A 880 16.02 -62.87 -115.94
N ALA A 881 16.84 -62.05 -115.22
CA ALA A 881 16.73 -61.22 -113.98
C ALA A 881 18.03 -60.41 -113.61
N TYR A 882 17.96 -59.41 -112.69
CA TYR A 882 19.02 -58.89 -111.73
C TYR A 882 20.32 -58.16 -112.26
N SER A 883 21.18 -57.41 -111.50
CA SER A 883 21.19 -56.72 -110.15
C SER A 883 22.48 -55.89 -109.81
N ALA A 884 22.38 -54.62 -109.33
CA ALA A 884 23.20 -53.86 -108.30
C ALA A 884 24.79 -53.83 -108.36
N HIS A 885 25.64 -53.25 -107.46
CA HIS A 885 25.56 -52.43 -106.19
C HIS A 885 26.90 -51.69 -105.79
N ALA A 886 26.88 -50.75 -104.80
CA ALA A 886 28.00 -50.26 -103.90
C ALA A 886 29.23 -49.48 -104.48
N LYS A 887 30.20 -48.86 -103.74
CA LYS A 887 30.34 -48.05 -102.46
C LYS A 887 31.86 -47.65 -102.26
N VAL A 888 32.24 -46.70 -101.34
CA VAL A 888 33.57 -46.46 -100.63
C VAL A 888 34.01 -44.96 -100.53
N MET A 889 35.06 -44.61 -99.74
CA MET A 889 35.36 -43.30 -99.11
C MET A 889 36.86 -42.89 -99.05
N ALA A 890 37.10 -41.57 -98.81
CA ALA A 890 38.20 -40.91 -98.07
C ALA A 890 39.66 -40.79 -98.61
N TYR A 891 40.32 -39.67 -98.27
CA TYR A 891 41.79 -39.48 -98.13
C TYR A 891 42.12 -38.27 -97.22
N ASN A 892 43.33 -38.19 -96.64
CA ASN A 892 43.75 -37.16 -95.67
C ASN A 892 45.30 -36.95 -95.67
N SER A 893 45.82 -35.74 -95.39
CA SER A 893 47.27 -35.37 -95.27
C SER A 893 47.41 -33.95 -94.65
N ALA A 894 48.45 -33.47 -93.93
CA ALA A 894 49.85 -33.85 -93.66
C ALA A 894 50.87 -33.45 -94.78
N ASP A 895 52.12 -33.00 -94.54
CA ASP A 895 52.90 -32.75 -93.30
C ASP A 895 54.12 -31.78 -93.53
N SER A 896 54.84 -31.38 -92.45
CA SER A 896 56.21 -30.80 -92.39
C SER A 896 56.46 -29.36 -92.93
N ALA A 897 57.46 -28.55 -92.52
CA ALA A 897 58.47 -28.49 -91.41
C ALA A 897 59.33 -27.18 -91.62
N GLU A 898 60.17 -26.57 -90.75
CA GLU A 898 60.53 -26.60 -89.31
C GLU A 898 61.43 -25.35 -88.97
N TRP A 899 62.20 -25.37 -87.85
CA TRP A 899 63.47 -24.64 -87.52
C TRP A 899 63.48 -23.37 -86.63
N LEU A 900 63.80 -23.59 -85.34
CA LEU A 900 64.65 -22.78 -84.41
C LEU A 900 64.19 -21.37 -83.92
N SER A 901 64.62 -20.82 -82.78
CA SER A 901 64.98 -21.36 -81.43
C SER A 901 65.24 -20.20 -80.42
N ASN A 902 65.36 -20.55 -79.12
CA ASN A 902 65.78 -19.74 -77.96
C ASN A 902 64.76 -18.75 -77.35
N SER A 903 64.96 -18.22 -76.12
CA SER A 903 65.02 -18.84 -74.77
C SER A 903 65.19 -17.75 -73.69
N SER A 904 64.34 -17.75 -72.66
CA SER A 904 64.59 -17.38 -71.24
C SER A 904 65.55 -16.24 -70.82
N GLU A 905 64.99 -15.16 -70.26
CA GLU A 905 65.39 -14.51 -68.98
C GLU A 905 64.25 -13.52 -68.59
N ALA A 906 63.63 -13.38 -67.40
CA ALA A 906 63.74 -13.87 -66.02
C ALA A 906 64.10 -12.75 -65.00
N ILE A 907 63.08 -12.34 -64.21
CA ILE A 907 63.05 -11.59 -62.93
C ILE A 907 61.55 -11.66 -62.52
N ALA A 908 61.11 -12.40 -61.50
CA ALA A 908 61.27 -12.21 -60.03
C ALA A 908 60.64 -10.88 -59.56
N SER A 909 59.84 -10.78 -58.50
CA SER A 909 59.63 -11.59 -57.28
C SER A 909 58.29 -11.20 -56.61
N LEU A 910 57.74 -11.87 -55.59
CA LEU A 910 57.65 -13.27 -55.15
C LEU A 910 56.63 -13.29 -53.97
N ASP A 911 56.01 -14.43 -53.69
CA ASP A 911 54.96 -14.57 -52.67
C ASP A 911 55.44 -14.64 -51.21
N GLU A 912 54.47 -14.55 -50.30
CA GLU A 912 54.38 -15.09 -48.93
C GLU A 912 55.63 -15.17 -48.01
N HIS A 913 55.47 -14.63 -46.80
CA HIS A 913 56.08 -15.20 -45.60
C HIS A 913 55.02 -15.39 -44.50
N HIS A 914 54.78 -16.66 -44.14
CA HIS A 914 54.21 -17.03 -42.85
C HIS A 914 55.35 -17.27 -41.86
N GLU A 915 55.18 -16.84 -40.61
CA GLU A 915 55.74 -17.54 -39.46
C GLU A 915 54.61 -17.81 -38.47
N VAL A 916 54.74 -18.93 -37.75
CA VAL A 916 53.75 -19.45 -36.80
C VAL A 916 54.42 -19.56 -35.44
N SER A 917 53.69 -19.17 -34.40
CA SER A 917 53.95 -19.64 -33.04
C SER A 917 52.61 -19.87 -32.34
N ASP A 918 52.34 -21.13 -31.99
CA ASP A 918 51.15 -21.55 -31.27
C ASP A 918 51.21 -21.16 -29.79
N GLU A 919 50.05 -20.96 -29.17
CA GLU A 919 49.78 -21.57 -27.87
C GLU A 919 48.27 -21.80 -27.68
N GLU A 920 47.90 -22.99 -27.19
CA GLU A 920 46.53 -23.33 -26.81
C GLU A 920 46.16 -22.62 -25.48
N ILE A 921 44.88 -22.42 -25.15
CA ILE A 921 44.13 -23.37 -24.32
C ILE A 921 42.63 -22.99 -24.28
N GLU A 922 41.81 -24.04 -24.09
CA GLU A 922 40.42 -24.16 -23.61
C GLU A 922 39.63 -22.89 -23.15
N ALA A 923 38.29 -22.83 -23.28
CA ALA A 923 37.34 -23.94 -23.15
C ALA A 923 36.01 -23.80 -23.93
N VAL A 924 35.38 -24.96 -24.20
CA VAL A 924 34.08 -25.10 -24.89
C VAL A 924 32.92 -25.28 -23.90
N GLY A 925 31.88 -24.43 -23.97
CA GLY A 925 30.82 -24.30 -22.93
C GLY A 925 29.36 -24.69 -23.28
N ARG A 926 29.08 -25.26 -24.46
CA ARG A 926 27.84 -25.97 -24.90
C ARG A 926 26.48 -25.78 -24.16
N LYS A 927 25.45 -25.28 -24.88
CA LYS A 927 24.14 -25.92 -25.24
C LYS A 927 23.17 -24.86 -25.78
N GLN A 928 22.53 -24.98 -26.96
CA GLN A 928 21.53 -25.96 -27.45
C GLN A 928 20.15 -25.90 -26.78
N GLY A 929 19.11 -25.59 -27.58
CA GLY A 929 17.69 -25.52 -27.19
C GLY A 929 16.84 -24.64 -28.14
N VAL A 930 16.63 -24.98 -29.41
CA VAL A 930 15.59 -25.90 -29.94
C VAL A 930 14.17 -25.29 -30.07
N LYS A 931 13.81 -24.98 -31.33
CA LYS A 931 12.47 -24.97 -31.97
C LYS A 931 11.33 -24.07 -31.45
N LYS A 932 10.73 -23.38 -32.44
CA LYS A 932 9.31 -23.01 -32.60
C LYS A 932 8.31 -23.78 -31.70
N THR A 933 7.41 -23.03 -31.06
CA THR A 933 5.96 -23.20 -31.32
C THR A 933 5.16 -21.92 -31.05
N ARG A 934 4.27 -21.64 -32.01
CA ARG A 934 3.15 -20.69 -32.02
C ARG A 934 2.21 -20.84 -30.81
N SER A 935 2.02 -19.76 -30.07
CA SER A 935 0.69 -19.26 -29.65
C SER A 935 0.74 -17.73 -29.56
#